data_AF-A0AAJ0CWQ1-F1
#
_entry.id   AF-A0AAJ0CWQ1-F1
#
_cell.length_a   1.000
_cell.length_b   1.000
_cell.length_c   1.000
_cell.angle_alpha   90.00
_cell.angle_beta   90.00
_cell.angle_gamma   90.00
#
_symmetry.space_group_name_H-M   'P 1'
#
loop_
_entity.id
_entity.type
_entity.pdbx_description
1 polymer ?
#
loop_
_entity_poly.entity_id
_entity_poly.type
_entity_poly.pdbx_seq_one_letter_code
_entity_poly.pdbx_strand_id
1 'polypeptide(L)'
;MGTSVHFVCVLLIVLSISSTASAFGAGQVPADSEFKEFVWRHGDIAEVLRFLPVSFITRQSFSKLQRRQIYFGNWLRDFSQVVDTTCLENISEPILRAIVSVLAILEFGFATDEFEVTRERLGCYTHVEHIDNPRGYDKNAKDVDSRLRGPVDPKELEFDPKSGMKNYIANSGHGWDTSADYIRRQLEKCIELGRRGRGGDDAAQKEAFIHMGAALHTLEDFSAHSNFIELCLHEIGEKTIYPLVGDNCKVNVPSHFRKGREVSPLVTGTFGMLDIFHSLLGEADDMAVLQSKGSLGDLESKLGYGTMAFDQLFQAITTTVTAVEKLSSEHTPAIMEQLETVNIIFQKAKDSASSSPEPNADDSAVSTMDANALWQAVEPLLYVHDRIKKWLSDDSETSDPASPGNTGTQLGETTNQFVFQFLGIIIESSVKELRNALRAAKVRVDDEAAQSDSAAIYEEESTASDPSHSDLSKDHFSNVLNPPAGLIATVTTNWTTQQIVRCWDDPQVSMQDSIQEILTVLHHPAFAKKKTEIQKYMFEVVKRWWAGMPDDEKAMLRSKLSKESVKNRGHEDHKLTVEDIEGKTRGPGQFPGSRVDIRPPPGRKSMPLRWAVREVAADLSWAVGTATKCVTIPGGILVSTVYKVGGAIVNTAYATGAATKSVFGGARDLAARLWPSRSSQG
;
A
#
# COMPACT_ATOMS: atom_id res chain seq x y z
N MET A 1 28.79 29.96 26.37
CA MET A 1 29.09 29.53 24.98
C MET A 1 29.72 28.13 24.88
N GLY A 2 30.41 27.59 25.91
CA GLY A 2 31.04 26.26 25.83
C GLY A 2 30.10 25.05 25.93
N THR A 3 28.95 25.18 26.61
CA THR A 3 28.02 24.06 26.87
C THR A 3 27.17 23.66 25.66
N SER A 4 26.71 24.61 24.84
CA SER A 4 25.96 24.31 23.61
C SER A 4 26.80 23.63 22.54
N VAL A 5 28.10 23.93 22.46
CA VAL A 5 29.00 23.29 21.49
C VAL A 5 29.28 21.84 21.89
N HIS A 6 29.43 21.56 23.18
CA HIS A 6 29.61 20.18 23.66
C HIS A 6 28.35 19.33 23.47
N PHE A 7 27.16 19.90 23.68
CA PHE A 7 25.90 19.20 23.43
C PHE A 7 25.71 18.88 21.94
N VAL A 8 26.01 19.83 21.05
CA VAL A 8 25.95 19.61 19.59
C VAL A 8 26.98 18.60 19.12
N CYS A 9 28.22 18.64 19.65
CA CYS A 9 29.24 17.65 19.31
C CYS A 9 28.90 16.25 19.84
N VAL A 10 28.35 16.12 21.04
CA VAL A 10 27.90 14.83 21.59
C VAL A 10 26.69 14.31 20.80
N LEU A 11 25.74 15.18 20.43
CA LEU A 11 24.62 14.81 19.57
C LEU A 11 25.09 14.34 18.18
N LEU A 12 26.08 15.02 17.58
CA LEU A 12 26.68 14.62 16.30
C LEU A 12 27.48 13.32 16.40
N ILE A 13 28.16 13.07 17.53
CA ILE A 13 28.85 11.80 17.80
C ILE A 13 27.84 10.66 18.01
N VAL A 14 26.74 10.90 18.73
CA VAL A 14 25.65 9.92 18.91
C VAL A 14 24.96 9.64 17.57
N LEU A 15 24.70 10.68 16.75
CA LEU A 15 24.12 10.54 15.41
C LEU A 15 25.06 9.84 14.41
N SER A 16 26.38 9.85 14.65
CA SER A 16 27.36 9.12 13.83
C SER A 16 27.67 7.71 14.34
N ILE A 17 27.12 7.33 15.50
CA ILE A 17 27.20 5.97 16.07
C ILE A 17 25.86 5.23 15.93
N SER A 18 24.75 5.92 15.69
CA SER A 18 23.47 5.29 15.35
C SER A 18 23.59 4.54 14.03
N SER A 19 23.55 3.21 14.11
CA SER A 19 23.46 2.32 12.97
C SER A 19 22.20 2.61 12.17
N THR A 20 22.37 2.78 10.86
CA THR A 20 21.29 2.88 9.87
C THR A 20 20.52 1.58 9.85
N ALA A 21 19.27 1.62 10.28
CA ALA A 21 18.33 0.53 10.10
C ALA A 21 17.59 0.83 8.79
N SER A 22 17.88 0.04 7.75
CA SER A 22 17.26 0.16 6.42
C SER A 22 15.87 -0.49 6.44
N ALA A 23 15.03 -0.41 5.39
CA ALA A 23 13.72 -1.06 5.22
C ALA A 23 13.41 -1.43 3.75
N PHE A 24 12.58 -2.45 3.45
CA PHE A 24 11.68 -2.36 2.28
C PHE A 24 10.51 -1.55 2.75
N GLY A 25 9.89 -0.89 1.81
CA GLY A 25 8.61 -0.33 2.08
C GLY A 25 7.90 -0.06 0.79
N ALA A 26 6.70 0.45 0.97
CA ALA A 26 6.06 1.27 -0.01
C ALA A 26 7.08 2.18 -0.75
N GLY A 27 6.96 2.19 -2.07
CA GLY A 27 7.64 3.11 -2.96
C GLY A 27 8.18 2.45 -4.21
N GLN A 28 8.89 3.24 -5.01
CA GLN A 28 9.54 2.82 -6.24
C GLN A 28 10.94 3.41 -6.28
N VAL A 29 11.90 2.65 -6.82
CA VAL A 29 13.18 3.23 -7.19
C VAL A 29 12.94 4.29 -8.29
N PRO A 30 13.49 5.52 -8.19
CA PRO A 30 13.31 6.55 -9.20
C PRO A 30 13.65 6.04 -10.60
N ALA A 31 12.88 6.47 -11.60
CA ALA A 31 12.99 5.93 -12.96
C ALA A 31 14.34 6.22 -13.64
N ASP A 32 15.02 7.27 -13.20
CA ASP A 32 16.34 7.72 -13.63
C ASP A 32 17.50 7.16 -12.77
N SER A 33 17.19 6.41 -11.71
CA SER A 33 18.21 5.80 -10.86
C SER A 33 18.91 4.62 -11.55
N GLU A 34 20.23 4.56 -11.43
CA GLU A 34 21.02 3.44 -11.95
C GLU A 34 20.73 2.11 -11.25
N PHE A 35 20.10 2.14 -10.07
CA PHE A 35 19.67 0.98 -9.29
C PHE A 35 18.32 0.41 -9.74
N LYS A 36 17.63 1.06 -10.69
CA LYS A 36 16.32 0.62 -11.19
C LYS A 36 16.40 -0.76 -11.83
N GLU A 37 15.42 -1.61 -11.51
CA GLU A 37 15.34 -3.02 -11.95
C GLU A 37 16.53 -3.88 -11.51
N PHE A 38 17.28 -3.44 -10.50
CA PHE A 38 18.32 -4.23 -9.83
C PHE A 38 17.98 -4.38 -8.34
N VAL A 39 17.69 -3.24 -7.69
CA VAL A 39 17.04 -3.18 -6.39
C VAL A 39 15.53 -3.18 -6.59
N TRP A 40 14.81 -3.88 -5.70
CA TRP A 40 13.37 -4.02 -5.79
C TRP A 40 12.67 -3.47 -4.55
N ARG A 41 11.54 -2.79 -4.78
CA ARG A 41 10.50 -2.43 -3.81
C ARG A 41 9.13 -2.88 -4.32
N HIS A 42 8.10 -2.91 -3.48
CA HIS A 42 6.73 -3.29 -3.88
C HIS A 42 6.23 -2.54 -5.13
N GLY A 43 6.46 -1.23 -5.20
CA GLY A 43 6.04 -0.46 -6.36
C GLY A 43 6.81 -0.81 -7.64
N ASP A 44 8.08 -1.25 -7.55
CA ASP A 44 8.85 -1.73 -8.70
C ASP A 44 8.32 -3.07 -9.20
N ILE A 45 7.91 -3.95 -8.28
CA ILE A 45 7.32 -5.25 -8.58
C ILE A 45 5.98 -5.09 -9.29
N ALA A 46 5.15 -4.13 -8.87
CA ALA A 46 3.88 -3.82 -9.53
C ALA A 46 4.04 -3.41 -11.00
N GLU A 47 5.18 -2.83 -11.40
CA GLU A 47 5.45 -2.47 -12.80
C GLU A 47 5.68 -3.68 -13.71
N VAL A 48 5.81 -4.91 -13.18
CA VAL A 48 5.80 -6.14 -13.97
C VAL A 48 4.49 -6.33 -14.73
N LEU A 49 3.39 -5.81 -14.18
CA LEU A 49 2.05 -5.89 -14.79
C LEU A 49 1.98 -5.21 -16.17
N ARG A 50 2.91 -4.29 -16.49
CA ARG A 50 2.96 -3.63 -17.81
C ARG A 50 3.23 -4.61 -18.95
N PHE A 51 3.83 -5.76 -18.64
CA PHE A 51 4.15 -6.83 -19.59
C PHE A 51 3.03 -7.86 -19.74
N LEU A 52 1.92 -7.69 -19.02
CA LEU A 52 0.84 -8.66 -18.94
C LEU A 52 -0.45 -8.12 -19.53
N PRO A 53 -1.27 -9.00 -20.12
CA PRO A 53 -2.58 -8.60 -20.60
C PRO A 53 -3.53 -8.43 -19.42
N VAL A 54 -4.30 -7.33 -19.42
CA VAL A 54 -5.47 -7.22 -18.54
C VAL A 54 -6.57 -8.18 -18.97
N SER A 55 -6.56 -8.67 -20.23
CA SER A 55 -7.40 -9.76 -20.74
C SER A 55 -6.67 -10.53 -21.84
N PHE A 56 -6.62 -11.86 -21.76
CA PHE A 56 -6.06 -12.74 -22.79
C PHE A 56 -6.90 -12.75 -24.08
N ILE A 57 -8.18 -12.35 -24.01
CA ILE A 57 -9.07 -12.25 -25.17
C ILE A 57 -8.72 -10.99 -25.98
N THR A 58 -8.66 -9.82 -25.32
CA THR A 58 -8.38 -8.55 -26.01
C THR A 58 -6.89 -8.34 -26.26
N ARG A 59 -6.03 -9.02 -25.48
CA ARG A 59 -4.58 -8.84 -25.40
C ARG A 59 -4.15 -7.42 -25.02
N GLN A 60 -5.05 -6.60 -24.48
CA GLN A 60 -4.68 -5.26 -24.04
C GLN A 60 -3.82 -5.37 -22.79
N SER A 61 -2.75 -4.58 -22.70
CA SER A 61 -1.95 -4.51 -21.49
C SER A 61 -2.64 -3.73 -20.38
N PHE A 62 -2.23 -3.97 -19.13
CA PHE A 62 -2.66 -3.14 -18.00
C PHE A 62 -2.28 -1.68 -18.23
N SER A 63 -3.27 -0.78 -18.11
CA SER A 63 -3.01 0.66 -18.17
C SER A 63 -2.22 1.13 -16.95
N LYS A 64 -1.59 2.32 -17.05
CA LYS A 64 -0.85 2.90 -15.91
C LYS A 64 -1.75 3.09 -14.69
N LEU A 65 -2.99 3.53 -14.89
CA LEU A 65 -3.98 3.69 -13.82
C LEU A 65 -4.30 2.35 -13.14
N GLN A 66 -4.54 1.29 -13.92
CA GLN A 66 -4.85 -0.04 -13.38
C GLN A 66 -3.69 -0.61 -12.55
N ARG A 67 -2.44 -0.43 -13.01
CA ARG A 67 -1.27 -0.84 -12.22
C ARG A 67 -1.16 -0.07 -10.91
N ARG A 68 -1.43 1.24 -10.93
CA ARG A 68 -1.47 2.06 -9.70
C ARG A 68 -2.59 1.64 -8.75
N GLN A 69 -3.75 1.23 -9.25
CA GLN A 69 -4.84 0.69 -8.42
C GLN A 69 -4.44 -0.63 -7.75
N ILE A 70 -3.81 -1.55 -8.49
CA ILE A 70 -3.28 -2.80 -7.93
C ILE A 70 -2.21 -2.48 -6.88
N TYR A 71 -1.29 -1.57 -7.20
CA TYR A 71 -0.26 -1.17 -6.25
C TYR A 71 -0.83 -0.48 -5.00
N PHE A 72 -1.91 0.32 -5.12
CA PHE A 72 -2.58 0.92 -3.95
C PHE A 72 -3.11 -0.15 -2.98
N GLY A 73 -3.69 -1.25 -3.49
CA GLY A 73 -4.11 -2.37 -2.64
C GLY A 73 -2.96 -3.06 -1.90
N ASN A 74 -1.79 -3.16 -2.55
CA ASN A 74 -0.56 -3.67 -1.94
C ASN A 74 -0.04 -2.68 -0.87
N TRP A 75 0.14 -1.41 -1.25
CA TRP A 75 0.59 -0.31 -0.41
C TRP A 75 -0.24 -0.12 0.87
N LEU A 76 -1.56 -0.34 0.80
CA LEU A 76 -2.42 -0.27 1.99
C LEU A 76 -2.06 -1.32 3.05
N ARG A 77 -1.43 -2.44 2.68
CA ARG A 77 -0.97 -3.46 3.63
C ARG A 77 0.26 -2.96 4.39
N ASP A 78 1.25 -2.40 3.68
CA ASP A 78 2.41 -1.73 4.30
C ASP A 78 1.95 -0.71 5.36
N PHE A 79 0.99 0.14 5.00
CA PHE A 79 0.50 1.20 5.89
C PHE A 79 -0.54 0.74 6.92
N SER A 80 -1.04 -0.50 6.83
CA SER A 80 -1.93 -1.04 7.86
C SER A 80 -1.19 -1.30 9.17
N GLN A 81 0.13 -1.51 9.11
CA GLN A 81 1.03 -1.68 10.27
C GLN A 81 1.03 -0.46 11.19
N VAL A 82 0.69 0.72 10.66
CA VAL A 82 0.52 1.96 11.44
C VAL A 82 -0.66 1.86 12.40
N VAL A 83 -1.67 1.05 12.06
CA VAL A 83 -2.87 0.83 12.86
C VAL A 83 -2.66 -0.44 13.69
N ASP A 84 -1.69 -0.37 14.61
CA ASP A 84 -1.31 -1.39 15.60
C ASP A 84 -1.39 -0.80 17.02
N THR A 85 -1.31 -1.65 18.06
CA THR A 85 -1.35 -1.25 19.47
C THR A 85 -0.39 -0.10 19.76
N THR A 86 0.84 -0.17 19.23
CA THR A 86 1.90 0.84 19.39
C THR A 86 1.42 2.27 19.12
N CYS A 87 0.74 2.46 17.99
CA CYS A 87 0.26 3.78 17.58
C CYS A 87 -1.10 4.09 18.20
N LEU A 88 -1.99 3.10 18.28
CA LEU A 88 -3.38 3.27 18.71
C LEU A 88 -3.50 3.64 20.19
N GLU A 89 -2.53 3.27 21.03
CA GLU A 89 -2.46 3.72 22.43
C GLU A 89 -2.23 5.23 22.56
N ASN A 90 -1.61 5.86 21.57
CA ASN A 90 -1.25 7.27 21.58
C ASN A 90 -2.15 8.12 20.66
N ILE A 91 -2.63 7.54 19.55
CA ILE A 91 -3.32 8.26 18.48
C ILE A 91 -4.53 7.47 18.01
N SER A 92 -5.69 8.12 17.97
CA SER A 92 -6.93 7.47 17.50
C SER A 92 -6.85 7.02 16.04
N GLU A 93 -7.45 5.88 15.72
CA GLU A 93 -7.48 5.32 14.35
C GLU A 93 -7.87 6.32 13.25
N PRO A 94 -8.91 7.17 13.40
CA PRO A 94 -9.29 8.04 12.29
C PRO A 94 -8.21 9.09 11.97
N ILE A 95 -7.38 9.47 12.95
CA ILE A 95 -6.22 10.36 12.73
C ILE A 95 -5.11 9.61 12.00
N LEU A 96 -4.78 8.37 12.41
CA LEU A 96 -3.80 7.54 11.71
C LEU A 96 -4.22 7.30 10.26
N ARG A 97 -5.50 6.97 10.03
CA ARG A 97 -6.05 6.82 8.69
C ARG A 97 -5.99 8.12 7.89
N ALA A 98 -6.26 9.27 8.50
CA ALA A 98 -6.11 10.56 7.82
C ALA A 98 -4.64 10.81 7.39
N ILE A 99 -3.66 10.50 8.24
CA ILE A 99 -2.24 10.58 7.88
C ILE A 99 -1.95 9.69 6.67
N VAL A 100 -2.41 8.44 6.68
CA VAL A 100 -2.25 7.51 5.56
C VAL A 100 -2.94 8.02 4.29
N SER A 101 -4.13 8.64 4.39
CA SER A 101 -4.78 9.29 3.24
C SER A 101 -3.92 10.39 2.62
N VAL A 102 -3.22 11.19 3.43
CA VAL A 102 -2.30 12.21 2.90
C VAL A 102 -1.10 11.59 2.21
N LEU A 103 -0.53 10.53 2.79
CA LEU A 103 0.57 9.79 2.18
C LEU A 103 0.13 9.15 0.85
N ALA A 104 -1.09 8.63 0.77
CA ALA A 104 -1.67 8.12 -0.47
C ALA A 104 -1.79 9.22 -1.54
N ILE A 105 -2.14 10.46 -1.18
CA ILE A 105 -2.17 11.59 -2.12
C ILE A 105 -0.77 11.91 -2.63
N LEU A 106 0.23 11.86 -1.76
CA LEU A 106 1.62 12.12 -2.15
C LEU A 106 2.14 11.08 -3.14
N GLU A 107 1.81 9.81 -2.93
CA GLU A 107 2.28 8.68 -3.74
C GLU A 107 1.45 8.51 -5.03
N PHE A 108 0.13 8.41 -4.87
CA PHE A 108 -0.80 8.11 -5.96
C PHE A 108 -1.28 9.35 -6.68
N GLY A 109 -1.20 10.51 -6.03
CA GLY A 109 -1.74 11.73 -6.56
C GLY A 109 -3.26 11.82 -6.47
N PHE A 110 -3.93 10.85 -5.87
CA PHE A 110 -5.38 10.79 -5.75
C PHE A 110 -5.74 10.42 -4.31
N ALA A 111 -6.96 10.71 -3.91
CA ALA A 111 -7.46 10.69 -2.54
C ALA A 111 -8.82 9.98 -2.37
N THR A 112 -9.54 9.73 -3.47
CA THR A 112 -10.97 9.33 -3.50
C THR A 112 -11.24 8.21 -4.50
N ASP A 113 -12.45 7.66 -4.46
CA ASP A 113 -12.92 6.57 -5.33
C ASP A 113 -12.00 5.34 -5.24
N GLU A 114 -11.23 5.03 -6.28
CA GLU A 114 -10.31 3.88 -6.28
C GLU A 114 -9.09 4.06 -5.35
N PHE A 115 -8.77 5.29 -4.94
CA PHE A 115 -7.64 5.62 -4.05
C PHE A 115 -8.08 6.10 -2.67
N GLU A 116 -9.37 5.98 -2.35
CA GLU A 116 -9.87 6.33 -1.02
C GLU A 116 -9.34 5.37 0.05
N VAL A 117 -8.73 5.92 1.10
CA VAL A 117 -8.29 5.17 2.29
C VAL A 117 -9.45 5.07 3.27
N THR A 118 -10.30 4.07 3.07
CA THR A 118 -11.40 3.75 4.00
C THR A 118 -10.90 2.93 5.19
N ARG A 119 -11.70 2.90 6.26
CA ARG A 119 -11.39 2.08 7.44
C ARG A 119 -11.29 0.60 7.10
N GLU A 120 -12.12 0.13 6.18
CA GLU A 120 -12.16 -1.25 5.73
C GLU A 120 -11.01 -1.60 4.78
N ARG A 121 -10.63 -0.68 3.88
CA ARG A 121 -9.52 -0.87 2.95
C ARG A 121 -8.15 -0.79 3.63
N LEU A 122 -8.00 0.09 4.63
CA LEU A 122 -6.77 0.18 5.43
C LEU A 122 -6.68 -0.93 6.48
N GLY A 123 -7.79 -1.25 7.14
CA GLY A 123 -7.81 -2.30 8.16
C GLY A 123 -6.98 -1.92 9.40
N CYS A 124 -6.38 -2.92 10.02
CA CYS A 124 -5.40 -2.81 11.10
C CYS A 124 -4.26 -3.79 10.81
N TYR A 125 -3.15 -3.67 11.54
CA TYR A 125 -2.07 -4.64 11.44
C TYR A 125 -2.57 -6.08 11.62
N THR A 126 -2.14 -6.98 10.73
CA THR A 126 -2.29 -8.42 10.93
C THR A 126 -1.07 -9.17 10.42
N HIS A 127 -0.51 -10.05 11.25
CA HIS A 127 0.59 -10.95 10.87
C HIS A 127 0.35 -11.76 9.56
N VAL A 128 -0.91 -12.12 9.24
CA VAL A 128 -1.20 -12.91 8.02
C VAL A 128 -0.94 -12.13 6.73
N GLU A 129 -1.05 -10.81 6.77
CA GLU A 129 -0.85 -9.94 5.61
C GLU A 129 0.62 -9.85 5.20
N HIS A 130 1.52 -9.95 6.18
CA HIS A 130 2.98 -9.81 6.03
C HIS A 130 3.75 -11.12 6.22
N ILE A 131 3.02 -12.24 6.38
CA ILE A 131 3.57 -13.55 6.73
C ILE A 131 4.41 -13.57 8.01
N ASP A 132 4.16 -12.63 8.93
CA ASP A 132 4.91 -12.49 10.17
C ASP A 132 4.72 -13.69 11.10
N ASN A 133 5.76 -13.96 11.88
CA ASN A 133 5.69 -14.82 13.03
C ASN A 133 5.00 -14.07 14.18
N PRO A 134 3.81 -14.51 14.63
CA PRO A 134 3.06 -13.77 15.64
C PRO A 134 3.64 -13.94 17.05
N ARG A 135 4.72 -14.71 17.24
CA ARG A 135 5.36 -14.91 18.54
C ARG A 135 5.70 -13.55 19.19
N GLY A 136 5.24 -13.37 20.43
CA GLY A 136 5.51 -12.17 21.21
C GLY A 136 4.46 -11.07 21.04
N TYR A 137 3.48 -11.23 20.14
CA TYR A 137 2.40 -10.26 19.96
C TYR A 137 1.52 -10.13 21.22
N ASP A 138 1.06 -8.91 21.48
CA ASP A 138 0.31 -8.60 22.71
C ASP A 138 -1.00 -9.40 22.79
N LYS A 139 -1.21 -10.06 23.93
CA LYS A 139 -2.41 -10.85 24.22
C LYS A 139 -3.65 -9.97 24.38
N ASN A 140 -3.46 -8.70 24.77
CA ASN A 140 -4.54 -7.75 25.04
C ASN A 140 -4.75 -6.75 23.89
N ALA A 141 -4.17 -6.98 22.70
CA ALA A 141 -4.30 -6.07 21.57
C ALA A 141 -5.77 -5.74 21.20
N LYS A 142 -6.68 -6.69 21.42
CA LYS A 142 -8.14 -6.49 21.21
C LYS A 142 -8.78 -5.49 22.16
N ASP A 143 -8.17 -5.22 23.31
CA ASP A 143 -8.63 -4.19 24.24
C ASP A 143 -8.33 -2.78 23.69
N VAL A 144 -7.31 -2.65 22.84
CA VAL A 144 -6.96 -1.40 22.15
C VAL A 144 -7.84 -1.20 20.91
N ASP A 145 -7.92 -2.18 20.01
CA ASP A 145 -8.89 -2.20 18.90
C ASP A 145 -9.36 -3.63 18.63
N SER A 146 -10.68 -3.84 18.64
CA SER A 146 -11.33 -5.15 18.46
C SER A 146 -10.95 -5.91 17.17
N ARG A 147 -10.43 -5.21 16.15
CA ARG A 147 -9.99 -5.78 14.86
C ARG A 147 -8.62 -6.44 14.95
N LEU A 148 -7.78 -6.05 15.92
CA LEU A 148 -6.46 -6.61 16.13
C LEU A 148 -6.52 -8.08 16.54
N ARG A 149 -5.39 -8.78 16.41
CA ARG A 149 -5.30 -10.22 16.71
C ARG A 149 -5.59 -10.48 18.20
N GLY A 150 -6.21 -11.63 18.47
CA GLY A 150 -6.26 -12.15 19.84
C GLY A 150 -4.95 -12.84 20.24
N PRO A 151 -4.92 -13.50 21.41
CA PRO A 151 -3.76 -14.25 21.87
C PRO A 151 -3.32 -15.32 20.87
N VAL A 152 -2.00 -15.47 20.75
CA VAL A 152 -1.32 -16.51 19.95
C VAL A 152 -1.54 -17.89 20.56
N ASP A 153 -2.05 -18.84 19.77
CA ASP A 153 -2.07 -20.26 20.16
C ASP A 153 -0.66 -20.84 19.95
N PRO A 154 0.01 -21.41 20.97
CA PRO A 154 1.34 -22.00 20.81
C PRO A 154 1.46 -23.00 19.66
N LYS A 155 0.36 -23.70 19.31
CA LYS A 155 0.34 -24.65 18.19
C LYS A 155 0.53 -23.97 16.84
N GLU A 156 0.15 -22.72 16.68
CA GLU A 156 0.36 -21.98 15.42
C GLU A 156 1.85 -21.72 15.17
N LEU A 157 2.67 -21.72 16.23
CA LEU A 157 4.13 -21.59 16.19
C LEU A 157 4.85 -22.94 16.01
N GLU A 158 4.15 -24.07 16.00
CA GLU A 158 4.75 -25.38 15.73
C GLU A 158 4.97 -25.59 14.22
N PHE A 159 5.80 -26.57 13.87
CA PHE A 159 6.03 -26.94 12.48
C PHE A 159 4.99 -27.95 11.99
N ASP A 160 4.42 -27.71 10.82
CA ASP A 160 3.62 -28.72 10.12
C ASP A 160 4.56 -29.80 9.55
N PRO A 161 4.43 -31.08 9.97
CA PRO A 161 5.28 -32.16 9.48
C PRO A 161 5.09 -32.47 7.99
N LYS A 162 4.01 -31.99 7.35
CA LYS A 162 3.75 -32.24 5.93
C LYS A 162 4.44 -31.22 5.03
N SER A 163 4.53 -29.96 5.45
CA SER A 163 5.11 -28.87 4.66
C SER A 163 6.49 -28.42 5.12
N GLY A 164 6.86 -28.69 6.38
CA GLY A 164 8.10 -28.21 6.98
C GLY A 164 8.09 -26.70 7.29
N MET A 165 6.91 -26.09 7.26
CA MET A 165 6.70 -24.67 7.54
C MET A 165 6.01 -24.50 8.90
N LYS A 166 6.12 -23.32 9.52
CA LYS A 166 5.31 -22.95 10.69
C LYS A 166 3.81 -23.00 10.36
N ASN A 167 2.98 -23.42 11.32
CA ASN A 167 1.56 -23.64 11.12
C ASN A 167 0.78 -22.37 10.71
N TYR A 168 1.17 -21.19 11.20
CA TYR A 168 0.54 -19.91 10.83
C TYR A 168 0.75 -19.51 9.35
N ILE A 169 1.66 -20.16 8.61
CA ILE A 169 1.96 -19.80 7.22
C ILE A 169 0.86 -20.32 6.27
N ALA A 170 0.57 -21.62 6.34
CA ALA A 170 -0.34 -22.26 5.38
C ALA A 170 -1.14 -23.45 5.92
N ASN A 171 -1.06 -23.76 7.22
CA ASN A 171 -1.80 -24.88 7.81
C ASN A 171 -3.19 -24.45 8.29
N SER A 172 -4.10 -24.25 7.34
CA SER A 172 -5.47 -23.76 7.54
C SER A 172 -6.38 -24.71 8.32
N GLY A 173 -7.45 -24.18 8.94
CA GLY A 173 -8.57 -24.97 9.46
C GLY A 173 -8.42 -25.50 10.89
N HIS A 174 -7.50 -24.92 11.67
CA HIS A 174 -7.17 -25.38 13.03
C HIS A 174 -7.54 -24.39 14.15
N GLY A 175 -8.24 -23.31 13.83
CA GLY A 175 -8.71 -22.32 14.81
C GLY A 175 -7.87 -21.04 14.88
N TRP A 176 -6.70 -21.03 14.25
CA TRP A 176 -5.94 -19.83 13.91
C TRP A 176 -6.11 -19.47 12.43
N ASP A 177 -5.85 -18.21 12.11
CA ASP A 177 -5.78 -17.71 10.73
C ASP A 177 -4.38 -17.88 10.16
N THR A 178 -4.25 -18.02 8.84
CA THR A 178 -2.96 -18.20 8.15
C THR A 178 -2.78 -17.23 6.99
N SER A 179 -1.54 -16.96 6.58
CA SER A 179 -1.27 -16.16 5.37
C SER A 179 -1.90 -16.77 4.12
N ALA A 180 -1.91 -18.11 4.01
CA ALA A 180 -2.63 -18.79 2.94
C ALA A 180 -4.15 -18.55 2.98
N ASP A 181 -4.77 -18.48 4.17
CA ASP A 181 -6.19 -18.16 4.32
C ASP A 181 -6.49 -16.71 3.95
N TYR A 182 -5.61 -15.78 4.33
CA TYR A 182 -5.71 -14.40 3.92
C TYR A 182 -5.62 -14.23 2.40
N ILE A 183 -4.58 -14.79 1.76
CA ILE A 183 -4.41 -14.76 0.30
C ILE A 183 -5.64 -15.37 -0.38
N ARG A 184 -6.14 -16.51 0.10
CA ARG A 184 -7.36 -17.13 -0.44
C ARG A 184 -8.53 -16.17 -0.42
N ARG A 185 -8.84 -15.55 0.72
CA ARG A 185 -9.97 -14.60 0.84
C ARG A 185 -9.83 -13.40 -0.08
N GLN A 186 -8.63 -12.85 -0.23
CA GLN A 186 -8.39 -11.72 -1.14
C GLN A 186 -8.54 -12.13 -2.61
N LEU A 187 -8.01 -13.29 -3.00
CA LEU A 187 -8.11 -13.80 -4.36
C LEU A 187 -9.54 -14.19 -4.73
N GLU A 188 -10.32 -14.76 -3.81
CA GLU A 188 -11.75 -15.04 -4.02
C GLU A 188 -12.50 -13.76 -4.34
N LYS A 189 -12.36 -12.72 -3.50
CA LYS A 189 -12.97 -11.40 -3.76
C LYS A 189 -12.51 -10.81 -5.08
N CYS A 190 -11.21 -10.84 -5.35
CA CYS A 190 -10.60 -10.36 -6.60
C CYS A 190 -11.22 -11.04 -7.84
N ILE A 191 -11.36 -12.37 -7.83
CA ILE A 191 -11.91 -13.13 -8.96
C ILE A 191 -13.41 -12.87 -9.12
N GLU A 192 -14.18 -12.87 -8.03
CA GLU A 192 -15.62 -12.59 -8.06
C GLU A 192 -15.92 -11.18 -8.58
N LEU A 193 -15.23 -10.17 -8.05
CA LEU A 193 -15.40 -8.78 -8.44
C LEU A 193 -14.89 -8.53 -9.87
N GLY A 194 -13.78 -9.14 -10.28
CA GLY A 194 -13.30 -9.00 -11.65
C GLY A 194 -14.21 -9.67 -12.68
N ARG A 195 -14.85 -10.81 -12.34
CA ARG A 195 -15.90 -11.40 -13.18
C ARG A 195 -17.12 -10.50 -13.34
N ARG A 196 -17.53 -9.81 -12.26
CA ARG A 196 -18.57 -8.76 -12.34
C ARG A 196 -18.11 -7.59 -13.20
N GLY A 197 -16.86 -7.19 -13.07
CA GLY A 197 -16.22 -6.18 -13.92
C GLY A 197 -16.29 -6.52 -15.41
N ARG A 198 -16.02 -7.79 -15.77
CA ARG A 198 -16.25 -8.29 -17.14
C ARG A 198 -17.69 -8.22 -17.61
N GLY A 199 -18.65 -8.27 -16.69
CA GLY A 199 -20.07 -8.07 -16.93
C GLY A 199 -20.50 -6.59 -17.08
N GLY A 200 -19.57 -5.63 -16.96
CA GLY A 200 -19.83 -4.19 -17.09
C GLY A 200 -19.99 -3.42 -15.77
N ASP A 201 -19.64 -4.05 -14.63
CA ASP A 201 -19.61 -3.39 -13.33
C ASP A 201 -18.23 -2.74 -13.07
N ASP A 202 -18.06 -1.50 -13.52
CA ASP A 202 -16.79 -0.77 -13.41
C ASP A 202 -16.32 -0.58 -11.95
N ALA A 203 -17.25 -0.43 -11.00
CA ALA A 203 -16.91 -0.29 -9.58
C ALA A 203 -16.36 -1.60 -9.02
N ALA A 204 -16.99 -2.74 -9.34
CA ALA A 204 -16.43 -4.05 -8.97
C ALA A 204 -15.06 -4.30 -9.62
N GLN A 205 -14.84 -3.85 -10.85
CA GLN A 205 -13.54 -3.99 -11.51
C GLN A 205 -12.44 -3.22 -10.76
N LYS A 206 -12.72 -2.01 -10.26
CA LYS A 206 -11.78 -1.22 -9.45
C LYS A 206 -11.46 -1.94 -8.13
N GLU A 207 -12.46 -2.42 -7.41
CA GLU A 207 -12.24 -3.18 -6.16
C GLU A 207 -11.48 -4.49 -6.39
N ALA A 208 -11.68 -5.14 -7.54
CA ALA A 208 -10.94 -6.35 -7.89
C ALA A 208 -9.43 -6.09 -7.94
N PHE A 209 -9.01 -4.93 -8.44
CA PHE A 209 -7.61 -4.52 -8.46
C PHE A 209 -7.05 -4.28 -7.05
N ILE A 210 -7.83 -3.70 -6.14
CA ILE A 210 -7.41 -3.49 -4.75
C ILE A 210 -7.17 -4.84 -4.05
N HIS A 211 -8.12 -5.77 -4.17
CA HIS A 211 -7.98 -7.11 -3.61
C HIS A 211 -6.85 -7.92 -4.25
N MET A 212 -6.60 -7.71 -5.54
CA MET A 212 -5.44 -8.29 -6.21
C MET A 212 -4.13 -7.78 -5.61
N GLY A 213 -3.99 -6.47 -5.43
CA GLY A 213 -2.84 -5.85 -4.77
C GLY A 213 -2.60 -6.40 -3.37
N ALA A 214 -3.66 -6.48 -2.57
CA ALA A 214 -3.59 -6.96 -1.20
C ALA A 214 -3.16 -8.44 -1.11
N ALA A 215 -3.54 -9.28 -2.07
CA ALA A 215 -3.07 -10.67 -2.16
C ALA A 215 -1.62 -10.78 -2.67
N LEU A 216 -1.25 -9.93 -3.63
CA LEU A 216 0.09 -9.88 -4.21
C LEU A 216 1.13 -9.48 -3.16
N HIS A 217 0.82 -8.49 -2.31
CA HIS A 217 1.68 -8.08 -1.19
C HIS A 217 2.18 -9.27 -0.36
N THR A 218 1.29 -10.09 0.20
CA THR A 218 1.68 -11.27 1.00
C THR A 218 2.49 -12.31 0.20
N LEU A 219 2.27 -12.43 -1.11
CA LEU A 219 3.02 -13.33 -1.99
C LEU A 219 4.42 -12.80 -2.33
N GLU A 220 4.58 -11.48 -2.40
CA GLU A 220 5.86 -10.79 -2.59
C GLU A 220 6.70 -10.91 -1.30
N ASP A 221 6.06 -10.69 -0.15
CA ASP A 221 6.63 -10.79 1.20
C ASP A 221 7.18 -12.18 1.52
N PHE A 222 6.62 -13.25 0.95
CA PHE A 222 7.09 -14.60 1.22
C PHE A 222 8.59 -14.79 0.95
N SER A 223 9.12 -14.26 -0.16
CA SER A 223 10.57 -14.37 -0.44
C SER A 223 11.43 -13.39 0.34
N ALA A 224 10.81 -12.32 0.83
CA ALA A 224 11.44 -11.29 1.64
C ALA A 224 11.57 -11.75 3.08
N HIS A 225 10.45 -11.96 3.77
CA HIS A 225 10.34 -12.18 5.20
C HIS A 225 10.39 -13.66 5.63
N SER A 226 10.89 -14.54 4.75
CA SER A 226 11.17 -15.93 5.10
C SER A 226 12.60 -16.32 4.74
N ASN A 227 13.07 -17.41 5.33
CA ASN A 227 14.38 -18.00 5.00
C ASN A 227 14.34 -18.82 3.68
N PHE A 228 13.36 -18.60 2.80
CA PHE A 228 13.16 -19.39 1.58
C PHE A 228 14.39 -19.40 0.66
N ILE A 229 15.07 -18.26 0.49
CA ILE A 229 16.23 -18.12 -0.39
C ILE A 229 17.41 -18.90 0.16
N GLU A 230 17.66 -18.79 1.46
CA GLU A 230 18.70 -19.52 2.19
C GLU A 230 18.46 -21.04 2.07
N LEU A 231 17.22 -21.49 2.23
CA LEU A 231 16.84 -22.88 2.02
C LEU A 231 17.03 -23.33 0.56
N CYS A 232 16.76 -22.47 -0.42
CA CYS A 232 17.07 -22.76 -1.82
C CYS A 232 18.58 -22.89 -2.08
N LEU A 233 19.38 -22.00 -1.49
CA LEU A 233 20.85 -22.04 -1.54
C LEU A 233 21.38 -23.34 -0.92
N HIS A 234 20.78 -23.78 0.18
CA HIS A 234 21.06 -25.08 0.78
C HIS A 234 20.75 -26.24 -0.16
N GLU A 235 19.66 -26.21 -0.92
CA GLU A 235 19.31 -27.27 -1.88
C GLU A 235 20.30 -27.35 -3.06
N ILE A 236 20.96 -26.25 -3.42
CA ILE A 236 22.01 -26.24 -4.48
C ILE A 236 23.42 -26.51 -3.94
N GLY A 237 23.59 -26.69 -2.62
CA GLY A 237 24.85 -27.13 -1.99
C GLY A 237 25.54 -26.10 -1.09
N GLU A 238 25.00 -24.89 -0.98
CA GLU A 238 25.59 -23.79 -0.18
C GLU A 238 25.24 -23.94 1.32
N LYS A 239 25.79 -24.96 1.97
CA LYS A 239 25.45 -25.33 3.35
C LYS A 239 26.03 -24.41 4.43
N THR A 240 26.99 -23.55 4.09
CA THR A 240 27.62 -22.62 5.04
C THR A 240 26.80 -21.35 5.25
N ILE A 241 25.81 -21.10 4.40
CA ILE A 241 24.89 -19.97 4.53
C ILE A 241 23.97 -20.22 5.73
N TYR A 242 23.84 -19.22 6.60
CA TYR A 242 23.03 -19.34 7.81
C TYR A 242 21.53 -19.37 7.45
N PRO A 243 20.77 -20.41 7.85
CA PRO A 243 19.37 -20.56 7.50
C PRO A 243 18.40 -19.76 8.39
N LEU A 244 18.92 -18.85 9.23
CA LEU A 244 18.12 -18.00 10.14
C LEU A 244 17.29 -18.79 11.17
N VAL A 245 17.85 -19.90 11.64
CA VAL A 245 17.34 -20.74 12.73
C VAL A 245 18.50 -21.29 13.55
N GLY A 246 18.23 -21.79 14.76
CA GLY A 246 19.24 -22.48 15.56
C GLY A 246 19.84 -23.71 14.88
N ASP A 247 21.08 -24.07 15.22
CA ASP A 247 21.85 -25.10 14.53
C ASP A 247 21.17 -26.49 14.58
N ASN A 248 20.51 -26.78 15.70
CA ASN A 248 19.77 -28.03 15.96
C ASN A 248 18.29 -27.93 15.58
N CYS A 249 17.83 -26.78 15.08
CA CYS A 249 16.46 -26.61 14.59
C CYS A 249 16.30 -27.30 13.23
N LYS A 250 15.82 -28.55 13.26
CA LYS A 250 15.62 -29.40 12.07
C LYS A 250 14.24 -30.01 12.01
N VAL A 251 13.76 -30.20 10.79
CA VAL A 251 12.54 -30.93 10.47
C VAL A 251 12.85 -32.11 9.55
N ASN A 252 12.11 -33.20 9.75
CA ASN A 252 12.23 -34.41 8.95
C ASN A 252 11.46 -34.25 7.65
N VAL A 253 12.15 -34.38 6.52
CA VAL A 253 11.49 -34.45 5.21
C VAL A 253 10.70 -35.77 5.14
N PRO A 254 9.42 -35.75 4.72
CA PRO A 254 8.60 -36.94 4.65
C PRO A 254 9.29 -38.10 3.92
N SER A 255 9.19 -39.30 4.50
CA SER A 255 9.95 -40.49 4.09
C SER A 255 9.77 -40.88 2.61
N HIS A 256 8.64 -40.52 2.01
CA HIS A 256 8.33 -40.77 0.61
C HIS A 256 9.02 -39.80 -0.36
N PHE A 257 9.72 -38.76 0.12
CA PHE A 257 10.61 -37.91 -0.66
C PHE A 257 12.06 -38.39 -0.55
N ARG A 258 12.61 -38.44 0.67
CA ARG A 258 13.95 -38.95 0.98
C ARG A 258 13.99 -39.41 2.44
N LYS A 259 14.09 -40.73 2.66
CA LYS A 259 14.08 -41.33 4.00
C LYS A 259 15.22 -40.80 4.88
N GLY A 260 14.90 -40.25 6.05
CA GLY A 260 15.87 -39.80 7.05
C GLY A 260 16.61 -38.51 6.71
N ARG A 261 16.11 -37.72 5.76
CA ARG A 261 16.68 -36.43 5.43
C ARG A 261 16.14 -35.36 6.39
N GLU A 262 17.03 -34.72 7.11
CA GLU A 262 16.74 -33.56 7.95
C GLU A 262 17.19 -32.27 7.28
N VAL A 263 16.37 -31.23 7.40
CA VAL A 263 16.63 -29.89 6.85
C VAL A 263 16.20 -28.83 7.85
N SER A 264 16.73 -27.61 7.74
CA SER A 264 16.20 -26.47 8.50
C SER A 264 14.76 -26.16 8.05
N PRO A 265 13.84 -25.84 8.97
CA PRO A 265 12.46 -25.52 8.63
C PRO A 265 12.34 -24.17 7.90
N LEU A 266 11.18 -23.96 7.26
CA LEU A 266 10.81 -22.65 6.75
C LEU A 266 10.16 -21.83 7.85
N VAL A 267 10.76 -20.68 8.15
CA VAL A 267 10.35 -19.74 9.19
C VAL A 267 10.24 -18.33 8.63
N THR A 268 9.48 -17.49 9.33
CA THR A 268 9.41 -16.05 9.08
C THR A 268 9.73 -15.25 10.34
N GLY A 269 9.91 -13.95 10.19
CA GLY A 269 10.40 -13.08 11.25
C GLY A 269 9.31 -12.65 12.23
N THR A 270 9.68 -12.49 13.48
CA THR A 270 8.80 -11.94 14.51
C THR A 270 8.61 -10.45 14.32
N PHE A 271 7.35 -10.02 14.28
CA PHE A 271 7.01 -8.61 14.18
C PHE A 271 7.24 -7.92 15.53
N GLY A 272 8.02 -6.84 15.50
CA GLY A 272 8.27 -5.97 16.63
C GLY A 272 7.91 -4.53 16.31
N MET A 273 7.85 -3.68 17.35
CA MET A 273 7.51 -2.27 17.16
C MET A 273 8.48 -1.57 16.20
N LEU A 274 9.75 -2.00 16.09
CA LEU A 274 10.73 -1.49 15.11
C LEU A 274 10.30 -1.66 13.65
N ASP A 275 9.48 -2.66 13.34
CA ASP A 275 9.01 -2.88 11.98
C ASP A 275 8.03 -1.79 11.54
N ILE A 276 7.23 -1.24 12.47
CA ILE A 276 6.41 -0.03 12.23
C ILE A 276 7.31 1.16 11.86
N PHE A 277 8.50 1.27 12.45
CA PHE A 277 9.47 2.32 12.11
C PHE A 277 10.08 2.08 10.75
N HIS A 278 10.40 0.85 10.41
CA HIS A 278 10.96 0.54 9.10
C HIS A 278 9.97 0.92 8.00
N SER A 279 8.69 0.60 8.16
CA SER A 279 7.63 0.92 7.20
C SER A 279 7.26 2.41 7.12
N LEU A 280 7.41 3.19 8.21
CA LEU A 280 7.02 4.62 8.27
C LEU A 280 8.19 5.64 8.23
N LEU A 281 9.32 5.27 8.84
CA LEU A 281 10.47 6.14 9.12
C LEU A 281 11.75 5.65 8.44
N GLY A 282 11.87 4.36 8.10
CA GLY A 282 12.98 3.78 7.34
C GLY A 282 13.13 4.42 5.96
N GLU A 283 12.02 4.92 5.40
CA GLU A 283 12.03 5.77 4.21
C GLU A 283 12.95 7.00 4.36
N ALA A 284 13.22 7.46 5.60
CA ALA A 284 14.01 8.67 5.86
C ALA A 284 15.52 8.45 5.97
N ASP A 285 15.95 7.28 6.41
CA ASP A 285 17.37 6.91 6.41
C ASP A 285 17.75 6.28 5.05
N ASP A 286 16.83 5.55 4.40
CA ASP A 286 17.03 4.94 3.08
C ASP A 286 17.07 5.95 1.92
N MET A 287 16.34 7.07 2.02
CA MET A 287 16.41 8.16 1.05
C MET A 287 17.57 9.13 1.31
N ALA A 288 18.30 9.03 2.44
CA ALA A 288 19.49 9.85 2.68
C ALA A 288 20.66 9.44 1.75
N VAL A 289 20.72 8.17 1.33
CA VAL A 289 21.65 7.69 0.29
C VAL A 289 21.18 8.10 -1.12
N LEU A 290 19.88 8.37 -1.32
CA LEU A 290 19.25 8.76 -2.59
C LEU A 290 18.66 10.19 -2.63
N GLN A 291 19.17 11.12 -1.82
CA GLN A 291 18.85 12.57 -1.84
C GLN A 291 17.42 13.05 -1.47
N SER A 292 16.61 12.34 -0.66
CA SER A 292 15.38 12.94 -0.10
C SER A 292 15.09 12.55 1.36
N LYS A 293 14.24 13.32 2.05
CA LYS A 293 13.81 13.04 3.42
C LYS A 293 12.65 12.03 3.31
N GLY A 294 12.55 11.02 4.16
CA GLY A 294 11.54 9.94 3.99
C GLY A 294 10.10 10.39 4.18
N SER A 295 9.10 9.54 3.91
CA SER A 295 7.67 9.92 3.84
C SER A 295 7.16 10.82 4.96
N LEU A 296 7.43 10.52 6.24
CA LEU A 296 6.99 11.37 7.34
C LEU A 296 7.74 12.71 7.42
N GLY A 297 9.03 12.74 7.07
CA GLY A 297 9.82 13.97 7.00
C GLY A 297 9.48 14.81 5.77
N ASP A 298 9.22 14.15 4.65
CA ASP A 298 8.70 14.73 3.42
C ASP A 298 7.29 15.29 3.65
N LEU A 299 6.43 14.55 4.36
CA LEU A 299 5.12 15.02 4.81
C LEU A 299 5.26 16.26 5.69
N GLU A 300 6.10 16.24 6.74
CA GLU A 300 6.35 17.42 7.60
C GLU A 300 6.80 18.63 6.75
N SER A 301 7.69 18.40 5.78
CA SER A 301 8.15 19.46 4.87
C SER A 301 7.07 19.98 3.92
N LYS A 302 6.19 19.09 3.43
CA LYS A 302 5.07 19.39 2.53
C LYS A 302 3.87 19.99 3.25
N LEU A 303 3.69 19.71 4.54
CA LEU A 303 2.76 20.46 5.38
C LEU A 303 3.28 21.90 5.59
N GLY A 304 4.60 22.12 5.44
CA GLY A 304 5.24 23.44 5.39
C GLY A 304 5.36 24.08 3.99
N TYR A 305 4.72 23.53 2.95
CA TYR A 305 4.84 24.06 1.58
C TYR A 305 4.09 25.39 1.39
N GLY A 306 4.83 26.43 0.97
CA GLY A 306 4.30 27.60 0.27
C GLY A 306 4.22 28.91 1.08
N THR A 307 4.74 29.99 0.49
CA THR A 307 4.67 31.39 0.97
C THR A 307 3.28 32.03 0.81
N MET A 308 2.37 31.36 0.09
CA MET A 308 1.02 31.85 -0.19
C MET A 308 0.05 31.43 0.92
N ALA A 309 -0.84 32.36 1.29
CA ALA A 309 -1.86 32.09 2.30
C ALA A 309 -3.00 31.22 1.71
N PHE A 310 -3.64 30.40 2.54
CA PHE A 310 -4.79 29.59 2.16
C PHE A 310 -5.86 30.39 1.38
N ASP A 311 -6.15 31.62 1.79
CA ASP A 311 -7.11 32.50 1.13
C ASP A 311 -6.71 32.82 -0.33
N GLN A 312 -5.41 32.91 -0.62
CA GLN A 312 -4.91 33.15 -1.98
C GLN A 312 -5.06 31.90 -2.86
N LEU A 313 -4.77 30.72 -2.31
CA LEU A 313 -4.96 29.44 -2.99
C LEU A 313 -6.45 29.15 -3.24
N PHE A 314 -7.30 29.41 -2.25
CA PHE A 314 -8.76 29.30 -2.35
C PHE A 314 -9.30 30.17 -3.49
N GLN A 315 -8.89 31.44 -3.56
CA GLN A 315 -9.32 32.36 -4.61
C GLN A 315 -8.81 31.94 -6.00
N ALA A 316 -7.60 31.41 -6.10
CA ALA A 316 -7.06 30.90 -7.36
C ALA A 316 -7.90 29.72 -7.89
N ILE A 317 -8.20 28.73 -7.04
CA ILE A 317 -9.04 27.57 -7.40
C ILE A 317 -10.46 28.02 -7.74
N THR A 318 -11.07 28.88 -6.93
CA THR A 318 -12.42 29.43 -7.16
C THR A 318 -12.50 30.16 -8.51
N THR A 319 -11.49 30.97 -8.84
CA THR A 319 -11.43 31.72 -10.10
C THR A 319 -11.35 30.77 -11.30
N THR A 320 -10.52 29.74 -11.22
CA THR A 320 -10.37 28.76 -12.30
C THR A 320 -11.64 27.91 -12.47
N VAL A 321 -12.24 27.42 -11.38
CA VAL A 321 -13.52 26.69 -11.41
C VAL A 321 -14.61 27.55 -12.03
N THR A 322 -14.73 28.82 -11.62
CA THR A 322 -15.72 29.77 -12.19
C THR A 322 -15.46 30.07 -13.66
N ALA A 323 -14.20 30.12 -14.10
CA ALA A 323 -13.84 30.31 -15.51
C ALA A 323 -14.21 29.08 -16.36
N VAL A 324 -14.03 27.88 -15.82
CA VAL A 324 -14.43 26.62 -16.45
C VAL A 324 -15.96 26.49 -16.51
N GLU A 325 -16.69 26.88 -15.46
CA GLU A 325 -18.15 26.95 -15.46
C GLU A 325 -18.71 27.86 -16.56
N LYS A 326 -17.98 28.93 -16.91
CA LYS A 326 -18.36 29.83 -18.00
C LYS A 326 -18.08 29.26 -19.39
N LEU A 327 -17.15 28.31 -19.50
CA LEU A 327 -16.76 27.65 -20.76
C LEU A 327 -17.56 26.35 -21.00
N SER A 328 -18.00 25.69 -19.94
CA SER A 328 -18.92 24.56 -19.93
C SER A 328 -20.37 25.04 -20.11
N SER A 329 -21.16 24.39 -20.96
CA SER A 329 -22.60 24.67 -21.09
C SER A 329 -23.46 24.00 -20.00
N GLU A 330 -22.83 23.31 -19.04
CA GLU A 330 -23.47 22.67 -17.90
C GLU A 330 -22.95 23.26 -16.58
N HIS A 331 -23.89 23.47 -15.65
CA HIS A 331 -23.67 24.09 -14.34
C HIS A 331 -22.91 23.12 -13.41
N THR A 332 -21.84 23.58 -12.76
CA THR A 332 -21.03 22.81 -11.79
C THR A 332 -21.21 23.25 -10.31
N PRO A 333 -22.40 23.68 -9.83
CA PRO A 333 -22.58 24.35 -8.55
C PRO A 333 -22.20 23.48 -7.33
N ALA A 334 -22.16 22.16 -7.51
CA ALA A 334 -21.75 21.22 -6.46
C ALA A 334 -20.30 21.43 -6.00
N ILE A 335 -19.37 21.80 -6.91
CA ILE A 335 -17.96 22.02 -6.56
C ILE A 335 -17.79 23.32 -5.78
N MET A 336 -18.48 24.39 -6.19
CA MET A 336 -18.40 25.70 -5.53
C MET A 336 -19.00 25.66 -4.12
N GLU A 337 -20.15 24.99 -3.93
CA GLU A 337 -20.78 24.82 -2.61
C GLU A 337 -19.90 23.98 -1.64
N GLN A 338 -19.22 22.95 -2.17
CA GLN A 338 -18.23 22.18 -1.41
C GLN A 338 -17.01 23.02 -1.04
N LEU A 339 -16.49 23.83 -1.96
CA LEU A 339 -15.35 24.72 -1.70
C LEU A 339 -15.68 25.75 -0.61
N GLU A 340 -16.87 26.37 -0.66
CA GLU A 340 -17.34 27.28 0.39
C GLU A 340 -17.45 26.60 1.75
N THR A 341 -17.94 25.36 1.78
CA THR A 341 -18.01 24.54 3.01
C THR A 341 -16.61 24.31 3.60
N VAL A 342 -15.63 23.97 2.77
CA VAL A 342 -14.23 23.79 3.18
C VAL A 342 -13.66 25.08 3.77
N ASN A 343 -13.92 26.23 3.15
CA ASN A 343 -13.47 27.53 3.67
C ASN A 343 -14.08 27.84 5.05
N ILE A 344 -15.36 27.56 5.26
CA ILE A 344 -16.01 27.76 6.57
C ILE A 344 -15.35 26.89 7.65
N ILE A 345 -15.05 25.63 7.33
CA ILE A 345 -14.41 24.72 8.28
C ILE A 345 -12.97 25.17 8.58
N PHE A 346 -12.23 25.59 7.55
CA PHE A 346 -10.88 26.12 7.69
C PHE A 346 -10.82 27.30 8.66
N GLN A 347 -11.67 28.31 8.47
CA GLN A 347 -11.68 29.50 9.34
C GLN A 347 -11.98 29.12 10.79
N LYS A 348 -12.93 28.20 11.03
CA LYS A 348 -13.23 27.69 12.38
C LYS A 348 -12.08 26.92 13.03
N ALA A 349 -11.35 26.11 12.26
CA ALA A 349 -10.20 25.37 12.76
C ALA A 349 -9.05 26.32 13.13
N LYS A 350 -8.77 27.32 12.28
CA LYS A 350 -7.78 28.36 12.51
C LYS A 350 -8.10 29.23 13.74
N ASP A 351 -9.36 29.58 13.92
CA ASP A 351 -9.83 30.36 15.09
C ASP A 351 -9.68 29.56 16.40
N SER A 352 -9.88 28.24 16.34
CA SER A 352 -9.68 27.35 17.50
C SER A 352 -8.20 27.20 17.87
N ALA A 353 -7.32 27.07 16.88
CA ALA A 353 -5.87 26.93 17.06
C ALA A 353 -5.16 28.21 17.53
N SER A 354 -5.79 29.38 17.39
CA SER A 354 -5.22 30.68 17.75
C SER A 354 -5.65 31.19 19.13
N SER A 355 -6.53 30.47 19.83
CA SER A 355 -6.91 30.76 21.22
C SER A 355 -5.90 30.14 22.20
N SER A 356 -5.23 30.97 23.00
CA SER A 356 -4.33 30.51 24.08
C SER A 356 -5.17 30.02 25.27
N PRO A 357 -4.87 28.89 25.94
CA PRO A 357 -5.59 28.50 27.14
C PRO A 357 -5.17 29.38 28.32
N GLU A 358 -6.12 30.01 29.00
CA GLU A 358 -5.89 30.47 30.37
C GLU A 358 -5.78 29.26 31.31
N PRO A 359 -4.91 29.30 32.33
CA PRO A 359 -4.72 28.19 33.24
C PRO A 359 -5.86 28.14 34.25
N ASN A 360 -6.86 27.28 34.01
CA ASN A 360 -7.80 26.86 35.04
C ASN A 360 -7.95 25.34 35.04
N ALA A 361 -7.89 24.79 36.25
CA ALA A 361 -7.78 23.38 36.56
C ALA A 361 -9.04 22.59 36.19
N ASP A 362 -8.90 21.72 35.18
CA ASP A 362 -9.37 20.33 35.21
C ASP A 362 -8.62 19.56 34.10
N ASP A 363 -7.57 18.85 34.50
CA ASP A 363 -6.65 18.10 33.64
C ASP A 363 -7.30 16.77 33.22
N SER A 364 -8.20 16.78 32.22
CA SER A 364 -8.59 15.54 31.52
C SER A 364 -9.26 15.74 30.15
N ALA A 365 -9.26 16.94 29.55
CA ALA A 365 -9.95 17.20 28.30
C ALA A 365 -9.17 18.13 27.37
N VAL A 366 -7.95 17.73 26.98
CA VAL A 366 -7.40 18.22 25.71
C VAL A 366 -8.31 17.65 24.64
N SER A 367 -9.21 18.49 24.12
CA SER A 367 -10.21 18.07 23.15
C SER A 367 -9.52 17.61 21.88
N THR A 368 -9.37 16.29 21.76
CA THR A 368 -9.35 15.59 20.49
C THR A 368 -10.44 16.24 19.64
N MET A 369 -10.05 17.05 18.65
CA MET A 369 -10.99 17.37 17.57
C MET A 369 -11.57 16.04 17.13
N ASP A 370 -12.89 15.91 17.15
CA ASP A 370 -13.55 14.66 16.76
C ASP A 370 -12.98 14.27 15.39
N ALA A 371 -12.16 13.22 15.37
CA ALA A 371 -11.39 12.86 14.20
C ALA A 371 -12.30 12.47 13.02
N ASN A 372 -13.55 12.13 13.31
CA ASN A 372 -14.61 11.99 12.32
C ASN A 372 -15.07 13.34 11.76
N ALA A 373 -15.21 14.38 12.59
CA ALA A 373 -15.51 15.74 12.14
C ALA A 373 -14.36 16.33 11.31
N LEU A 374 -13.11 15.96 11.61
CA LEU A 374 -11.93 16.29 10.81
C LEU A 374 -11.95 15.60 9.45
N TRP A 375 -12.22 14.30 9.39
CA TRP A 375 -12.34 13.59 8.11
C TRP A 375 -13.50 14.12 7.27
N GLN A 376 -14.65 14.41 7.88
CA GLN A 376 -15.80 15.04 7.22
C GLN A 376 -15.48 16.43 6.65
N ALA A 377 -14.47 17.13 7.19
CA ALA A 377 -14.01 18.41 6.69
C ALA A 377 -13.03 18.29 5.51
N VAL A 378 -12.21 17.24 5.53
CA VAL A 378 -11.14 16.98 4.55
C VAL A 378 -11.68 16.25 3.31
N GLU A 379 -12.64 15.34 3.47
CA GLU A 379 -13.16 14.49 2.39
C GLU A 379 -13.70 15.28 1.17
N PRO A 380 -14.49 16.36 1.30
CA PRO A 380 -14.95 17.15 0.16
C PRO A 380 -13.79 17.82 -0.60
N LEU A 381 -12.76 18.25 0.13
CA LEU A 381 -11.57 18.88 -0.43
C LEU A 381 -10.76 17.89 -1.27
N LEU A 382 -10.57 16.68 -0.75
CA LEU A 382 -9.89 15.59 -1.42
C LEU A 382 -10.60 15.16 -2.72
N TYR A 383 -11.93 15.14 -2.68
CA TYR A 383 -12.77 14.84 -3.83
C TYR A 383 -12.63 15.89 -4.95
N VAL A 384 -12.68 17.18 -4.61
CA VAL A 384 -12.47 18.26 -5.59
C VAL A 384 -11.09 18.19 -6.23
N HIS A 385 -10.06 17.94 -5.43
CA HIS A 385 -8.68 17.76 -5.90
C HIS A 385 -8.57 16.65 -6.94
N ASP A 386 -9.11 15.47 -6.63
CA ASP A 386 -9.03 14.31 -7.51
C ASP A 386 -9.73 14.51 -8.84
N ARG A 387 -10.89 15.20 -8.82
CA ARG A 387 -11.64 15.51 -10.04
C ARG A 387 -10.86 16.45 -10.95
N ILE A 388 -10.27 17.52 -10.40
CA ILE A 388 -9.43 18.44 -11.16
C ILE A 388 -8.25 17.68 -11.77
N LYS A 389 -7.61 16.79 -11.00
CA LYS A 389 -6.47 16.02 -11.49
C LYS A 389 -6.82 14.98 -12.55
N LYS A 390 -7.92 14.23 -12.37
CA LYS A 390 -8.44 13.30 -13.38
C LYS A 390 -8.74 14.04 -14.69
N TRP A 391 -9.34 15.23 -14.60
CA TRP A 391 -9.58 16.11 -15.76
C TRP A 391 -8.28 16.56 -16.46
N LEU A 392 -7.27 16.97 -15.70
CA LEU A 392 -5.96 17.36 -16.25
C LEU A 392 -5.18 16.20 -16.87
N SER A 393 -5.34 14.99 -16.32
CA SER A 393 -4.58 13.82 -16.75
C SER A 393 -5.10 13.24 -18.07
N ASP A 394 -6.41 13.36 -18.35
CA ASP A 394 -7.02 12.92 -19.60
C ASP A 394 -6.48 13.69 -20.84
N ASP A 395 -5.84 14.85 -20.67
CA ASP A 395 -5.22 15.65 -21.75
C ASP A 395 -3.76 15.24 -22.06
N SER A 396 -3.15 14.39 -21.23
CA SER A 396 -1.71 14.05 -21.30
C SER A 396 -1.38 12.64 -21.80
N GLU A 397 -2.39 11.76 -21.98
CA GLU A 397 -2.19 10.42 -22.56
C GLU A 397 -1.81 10.46 -24.06
N THR A 398 -1.76 11.64 -24.68
CA THR A 398 -1.39 11.82 -26.10
C THR A 398 0.10 12.12 -26.36
N SER A 399 0.95 12.22 -25.33
CA SER A 399 2.36 12.59 -25.51
C SER A 399 3.38 11.46 -25.27
N ASP A 400 4.38 11.44 -26.15
CA ASP A 400 5.47 10.48 -26.33
C ASP A 400 6.24 10.11 -25.03
N PRO A 401 6.73 8.85 -24.85
CA PRO A 401 7.44 8.39 -23.65
C PRO A 401 8.79 9.08 -23.38
N ALA A 402 9.25 9.95 -24.28
CA ALA A 402 10.50 10.69 -24.15
C ALA A 402 10.33 12.11 -23.59
N SER A 403 9.11 12.52 -23.23
CA SER A 403 8.89 13.81 -22.57
C SER A 403 9.00 13.65 -21.04
N PRO A 404 9.87 14.41 -20.35
CA PRO A 404 9.89 14.41 -18.89
C PRO A 404 8.49 14.84 -18.43
N GLY A 405 7.80 13.95 -17.72
CA GLY A 405 6.39 14.07 -17.37
C GLY A 405 6.15 15.27 -16.45
N ASN A 406 5.98 16.45 -17.02
CA ASN A 406 5.54 17.64 -16.32
C ASN A 406 4.12 17.98 -16.78
N THR A 407 3.15 17.29 -16.17
CA THR A 407 1.71 17.57 -16.35
C THR A 407 1.11 18.14 -15.07
N GLY A 408 1.91 18.90 -14.32
CA GLY A 408 1.38 19.94 -13.46
C GLY A 408 0.99 21.13 -14.33
N THR A 409 -0.27 21.25 -14.74
CA THR A 409 -0.76 22.60 -15.01
C THR A 409 -0.62 23.39 -13.70
N GLN A 410 -0.41 24.70 -13.77
CA GLN A 410 -0.37 25.58 -12.59
C GLN A 410 -1.57 25.31 -11.65
N LEU A 411 -2.72 24.92 -12.20
CA LEU A 411 -3.91 24.50 -11.45
C LEU A 411 -3.70 23.22 -10.63
N GLY A 412 -3.08 22.18 -11.18
CA GLY A 412 -2.79 20.95 -10.45
C GLY A 412 -1.85 21.18 -9.27
N GLU A 413 -0.80 21.99 -9.46
CA GLU A 413 0.11 22.37 -8.37
C GLU A 413 -0.58 23.25 -7.32
N THR A 414 -1.41 24.21 -7.74
CA THR A 414 -2.19 25.07 -6.83
C THR A 414 -3.18 24.25 -6.00
N THR A 415 -3.82 23.25 -6.61
CA THR A 415 -4.77 22.36 -5.93
C THR A 415 -4.07 21.47 -4.92
N ASN A 416 -2.90 20.92 -5.26
CA ASN A 416 -2.06 20.18 -4.31
C ASN A 416 -1.68 21.08 -3.11
N GLN A 417 -1.19 22.30 -3.36
CA GLN A 417 -0.82 23.24 -2.30
C GLN A 417 -2.00 23.58 -1.38
N PHE A 418 -3.19 23.77 -1.96
CA PHE A 418 -4.40 24.06 -1.20
C PHE A 418 -4.78 22.91 -0.26
N VAL A 419 -4.69 21.66 -0.75
CA VAL A 419 -4.91 20.45 0.05
C VAL A 419 -3.87 20.34 1.16
N PHE A 420 -2.58 20.46 0.87
CA PHE A 420 -1.52 20.33 1.87
C PHE A 420 -1.57 21.43 2.95
N GLN A 421 -1.92 22.66 2.60
CA GLN A 421 -2.02 23.75 3.58
C GLN A 421 -3.20 23.58 4.53
N PHE A 422 -4.33 23.04 4.03
CA PHE A 422 -5.47 22.66 4.87
C PHE A 422 -5.11 21.51 5.82
N LEU A 423 -4.45 20.48 5.30
CA LEU A 423 -4.00 19.33 6.07
C LEU A 423 -2.94 19.70 7.11
N GLY A 424 -2.06 20.67 6.83
CA GLY A 424 -1.07 21.19 7.78
C GLY A 424 -1.73 21.68 9.07
N ILE A 425 -2.80 22.47 8.96
CA ILE A 425 -3.49 23.02 10.13
C ILE A 425 -4.19 21.94 10.97
N ILE A 426 -4.58 20.82 10.34
CA ILE A 426 -5.35 19.76 10.99
C ILE A 426 -4.45 18.66 11.58
N ILE A 427 -3.41 18.26 10.85
CA ILE A 427 -2.67 17.01 11.12
C ILE A 427 -1.23 17.31 11.58
N GLU A 428 -0.73 18.55 11.50
CA GLU A 428 0.67 18.85 11.90
C GLU A 428 0.97 18.47 13.36
N SER A 429 0.06 18.77 14.30
CA SER A 429 0.21 18.37 15.70
C SER A 429 0.21 16.84 15.85
N SER A 430 -0.70 16.14 15.17
CA SER A 430 -0.80 14.69 15.20
C SER A 430 0.38 13.98 14.51
N VAL A 431 0.93 14.54 13.43
CA VAL A 431 2.16 14.03 12.79
C VAL A 431 3.35 14.19 13.74
N LYS A 432 3.45 15.32 14.45
CA LYS A 432 4.49 15.52 15.47
C LYS A 432 4.33 14.55 16.63
N GLU A 433 3.10 14.33 17.10
CA GLU A 433 2.79 13.37 18.14
C GLU A 433 3.12 11.94 17.71
N LEU A 434 2.72 11.54 16.50
CA LEU A 434 3.07 10.24 15.92
C LEU A 434 4.57 10.06 15.87
N ARG A 435 5.31 11.07 15.37
CA ARG A 435 6.76 11.02 15.31
C ARG A 435 7.40 10.92 16.69
N ASN A 436 6.84 11.58 17.70
CA ASN A 436 7.36 11.53 19.07
C ASN A 436 7.05 10.18 19.73
N ALA A 437 5.82 9.66 19.56
CA ALA A 437 5.41 8.34 20.04
C ALA A 437 6.28 7.25 19.42
N LEU A 438 6.49 7.32 18.10
CA LEU A 438 7.46 6.50 17.40
C LEU A 438 8.85 6.70 18.04
N ARG A 439 9.45 7.89 18.05
CA ARG A 439 10.81 8.06 18.63
C ARG A 439 10.97 7.50 20.04
N ALA A 440 9.95 7.65 20.90
CA ALA A 440 9.93 7.09 22.23
C ALA A 440 9.87 5.55 22.22
N ALA A 441 9.06 4.95 21.35
CA ALA A 441 9.01 3.50 21.16
C ALA A 441 10.34 2.95 20.59
N LYS A 442 11.02 3.64 19.65
CA LYS A 442 12.34 3.20 19.14
C LYS A 442 13.35 3.01 20.27
N VAL A 443 13.44 3.97 21.19
CA VAL A 443 14.36 3.90 22.34
C VAL A 443 14.04 2.70 23.25
N ARG A 444 12.76 2.38 23.45
CA ARG A 444 12.35 1.19 24.23
C ARG A 444 12.72 -0.11 23.52
N VAL A 445 12.59 -0.14 22.19
CA VAL A 445 12.86 -1.36 21.42
C VAL A 445 14.35 -1.62 21.25
N ASP A 446 15.21 -0.60 21.15
CA ASP A 446 16.66 -0.83 21.15
C ASP A 446 17.11 -1.53 22.46
N ASP A 447 16.47 -1.21 23.58
CA ASP A 447 16.70 -1.84 24.89
C ASP A 447 16.08 -3.26 25.00
N GLU A 448 14.91 -3.49 24.39
CA GLU A 448 14.20 -4.79 24.39
C GLU A 448 14.72 -5.78 23.32
N ALA A 449 15.15 -5.30 22.16
CA ALA A 449 15.73 -6.09 21.07
C ALA A 449 17.05 -6.75 21.51
N ALA A 450 17.84 -6.04 22.33
CA ALA A 450 19.03 -6.57 22.98
C ALA A 450 18.73 -7.72 23.98
N GLN A 451 17.47 -7.87 24.39
CA GLN A 451 16.98 -8.91 25.32
C GLN A 451 15.97 -9.85 24.66
N SER A 452 15.72 -9.72 23.35
CA SER A 452 14.63 -10.43 22.67
C SER A 452 14.91 -11.94 22.54
N ASP A 453 13.85 -12.74 22.68
CA ASP A 453 13.86 -14.19 22.43
C ASP A 453 14.44 -14.56 21.05
N SER A 454 14.37 -13.65 20.08
CA SER A 454 14.90 -13.86 18.73
C SER A 454 16.42 -14.03 18.70
N ALA A 455 17.14 -13.49 19.68
CA ALA A 455 18.59 -13.71 19.80
C ALA A 455 18.94 -15.21 20.00
N ALA A 456 17.99 -16.02 20.49
CA ALA A 456 18.20 -17.44 20.75
C ALA A 456 18.57 -18.24 19.49
N ILE A 457 18.24 -17.78 18.28
CA ILE A 457 18.65 -18.46 17.03
C ILE A 457 20.18 -18.48 16.86
N TYR A 458 20.86 -17.49 17.46
CA TYR A 458 22.31 -17.33 17.35
C TYR A 458 23.10 -18.11 18.40
N GLU A 459 22.42 -18.66 19.40
CA GLU A 459 23.07 -19.50 20.42
C GLU A 459 23.62 -20.79 19.79
N GLU A 460 24.69 -21.31 20.37
CA GLU A 460 25.27 -22.60 19.97
C GLU A 460 24.29 -23.72 20.30
N GLU A 461 24.15 -24.70 19.40
CA GLU A 461 23.27 -25.87 19.59
C GLU A 461 21.78 -25.54 19.82
N SER A 462 21.38 -24.31 19.50
CA SER A 462 20.01 -23.83 19.68
C SER A 462 19.00 -24.58 18.82
N THR A 463 17.80 -24.78 19.36
CA THR A 463 16.62 -25.26 18.64
C THR A 463 15.65 -24.13 18.30
N ALA A 464 16.02 -22.87 18.53
CA ALA A 464 15.17 -21.71 18.30
C ALA A 464 14.83 -21.56 16.80
N SER A 465 13.67 -20.96 16.54
CA SER A 465 13.04 -20.95 15.22
C SER A 465 12.34 -19.65 14.88
N ASP A 466 12.57 -18.62 15.68
CA ASP A 466 11.78 -17.40 15.69
C ASP A 466 12.72 -16.21 15.51
N PRO A 467 13.35 -16.09 14.32
CA PRO A 467 14.23 -14.96 14.00
C PRO A 467 13.45 -13.64 14.10
N SER A 468 14.18 -12.52 14.23
CA SER A 468 13.52 -11.21 14.15
C SER A 468 13.13 -10.91 12.70
N HIS A 469 12.11 -10.08 12.51
CA HIS A 469 11.75 -9.57 11.19
C HIS A 469 12.93 -8.87 10.50
N SER A 470 13.69 -8.07 11.26
CA SER A 470 14.85 -7.34 10.75
C SER A 470 16.01 -8.25 10.30
N ASP A 471 16.18 -9.46 10.85
CA ASP A 471 17.18 -10.42 10.35
C ASP A 471 16.82 -10.96 8.96
N LEU A 472 15.52 -11.02 8.68
CA LEU A 472 14.97 -11.64 7.49
C LEU A 472 14.70 -10.66 6.37
N SER A 473 14.76 -9.36 6.62
CA SER A 473 14.18 -8.33 5.76
C SER A 473 15.00 -8.06 4.49
N LYS A 474 14.91 -9.00 3.54
CA LYS A 474 15.60 -8.97 2.21
C LYS A 474 15.01 -7.96 1.25
N ASP A 475 13.92 -7.42 1.64
CA ASP A 475 13.18 -6.39 1.00
C ASP A 475 13.95 -5.04 1.19
N HIS A 476 14.85 -4.94 2.15
CA HIS A 476 15.75 -3.78 2.25
C HIS A 476 16.79 -3.78 1.12
N PHE A 477 17.02 -2.64 0.46
CA PHE A 477 17.98 -2.56 -0.65
C PHE A 477 19.43 -2.86 -0.22
N SER A 478 19.75 -2.58 1.05
CA SER A 478 21.03 -2.89 1.65
C SER A 478 21.21 -4.40 1.84
N ASN A 479 20.15 -5.18 1.99
CA ASN A 479 20.26 -6.62 2.16
C ASN A 479 20.81 -7.25 0.87
N VAL A 480 21.90 -8.01 0.99
CA VAL A 480 22.54 -8.65 -0.17
C VAL A 480 21.67 -9.68 -0.90
N LEU A 481 20.57 -10.13 -0.26
CA LEU A 481 19.58 -11.02 -0.86
C LEU A 481 18.36 -10.27 -1.43
N ASN A 482 18.37 -8.93 -1.49
CA ASN A 482 17.34 -8.14 -2.16
C ASN A 482 17.15 -8.47 -3.64
N PRO A 483 18.22 -8.55 -4.46
CA PRO A 483 18.05 -8.89 -5.87
C PRO A 483 17.32 -10.23 -6.10
N PRO A 484 17.71 -11.38 -5.48
CA PRO A 484 16.98 -12.63 -5.68
C PRO A 484 15.57 -12.62 -5.07
N ALA A 485 15.32 -11.91 -3.97
CA ALA A 485 13.98 -11.77 -3.39
C ALA A 485 13.04 -11.02 -4.34
N GLY A 486 13.46 -9.85 -4.83
CA GLY A 486 12.69 -9.07 -5.80
C GLY A 486 12.45 -9.83 -7.11
N LEU A 487 13.44 -10.58 -7.61
CA LEU A 487 13.26 -11.44 -8.79
C LEU A 487 12.21 -12.54 -8.53
N ILE A 488 12.19 -13.18 -7.37
CA ILE A 488 11.14 -14.15 -7.02
C ILE A 488 9.76 -13.46 -6.97
N ALA A 489 9.67 -12.31 -6.31
CA ALA A 489 8.44 -11.53 -6.19
C ALA A 489 7.88 -11.10 -7.57
N THR A 490 8.75 -10.73 -8.52
CA THR A 490 8.31 -10.45 -9.90
C THR A 490 7.75 -11.68 -10.61
N VAL A 491 8.30 -12.87 -10.34
CA VAL A 491 7.82 -14.14 -10.91
C VAL A 491 6.47 -14.53 -10.32
N THR A 492 6.32 -14.46 -8.99
CA THR A 492 5.07 -14.79 -8.30
C THR A 492 3.95 -13.81 -8.68
N THR A 493 4.26 -12.53 -8.76
CA THR A 493 3.32 -11.49 -9.22
C THR A 493 2.84 -11.74 -10.63
N ASN A 494 3.77 -12.02 -11.54
CA ASN A 494 3.46 -12.29 -12.93
C ASN A 494 2.58 -13.54 -13.07
N TRP A 495 3.01 -14.65 -12.48
CA TRP A 495 2.28 -15.91 -12.52
C TRP A 495 0.86 -15.77 -11.96
N THR A 496 0.74 -15.21 -10.76
CA THR A 496 -0.54 -15.02 -10.06
C THR A 496 -1.49 -14.15 -10.88
N THR A 497 -0.99 -13.04 -11.43
CA THR A 497 -1.76 -12.17 -12.32
C THR A 497 -2.32 -12.91 -13.52
N GLN A 498 -1.51 -13.74 -14.19
CA GLN A 498 -1.99 -14.50 -15.34
C GLN A 498 -3.09 -15.48 -14.96
N GLN A 499 -3.00 -16.16 -13.81
CA GLN A 499 -4.06 -17.08 -13.37
C GLN A 499 -5.35 -16.36 -13.02
N ILE A 500 -5.27 -15.19 -12.35
CA ILE A 500 -6.43 -14.36 -12.04
C ILE A 500 -7.10 -13.85 -13.31
N VAL A 501 -6.34 -13.30 -14.26
CA VAL A 501 -6.90 -12.76 -15.51
C VAL A 501 -7.60 -13.85 -16.33
N ARG A 502 -7.09 -15.09 -16.34
CA ARG A 502 -7.78 -16.24 -16.94
C ARG A 502 -9.12 -16.52 -16.27
N CYS A 503 -9.18 -16.46 -14.93
CA CYS A 503 -10.42 -16.65 -14.20
C CYS A 503 -11.44 -15.52 -14.44
N TRP A 504 -10.97 -14.29 -14.67
CA TRP A 504 -11.82 -13.17 -15.06
C TRP A 504 -12.39 -13.38 -16.46
N ASP A 505 -11.55 -13.76 -17.42
CA ASP A 505 -11.93 -13.90 -18.83
C ASP A 505 -12.83 -15.12 -19.10
N ASP A 506 -12.66 -16.20 -18.35
CA ASP A 506 -13.47 -17.41 -18.49
C ASP A 506 -14.11 -17.83 -17.14
N PRO A 507 -15.43 -17.60 -16.97
CA PRO A 507 -16.16 -18.03 -15.78
C PRO A 507 -16.20 -19.54 -15.56
N GLN A 508 -15.89 -20.37 -16.57
CA GLN A 508 -15.84 -21.84 -16.45
C GLN A 508 -14.55 -22.32 -15.77
N VAL A 509 -13.51 -21.48 -15.72
CA VAL A 509 -12.29 -21.81 -14.97
C VAL A 509 -12.61 -21.84 -13.47
N SER A 510 -12.23 -22.93 -12.81
CA SER A 510 -12.45 -23.11 -11.38
C SER A 510 -11.61 -22.12 -10.59
N MET A 511 -12.30 -21.18 -9.92
CA MET A 511 -11.67 -20.21 -9.02
C MET A 511 -10.85 -20.92 -7.94
N GLN A 512 -11.39 -21.98 -7.35
CA GLN A 512 -10.75 -22.72 -6.27
C GLN A 512 -9.48 -23.44 -6.72
N ASP A 513 -9.48 -24.04 -7.91
CA ASP A 513 -8.29 -24.73 -8.43
C ASP A 513 -7.18 -23.72 -8.77
N SER A 514 -7.52 -22.57 -9.37
CA SER A 514 -6.56 -21.51 -9.65
C SER A 514 -5.96 -20.90 -8.38
N ILE A 515 -6.78 -20.66 -7.36
CA ILE A 515 -6.30 -20.18 -6.05
C ILE A 515 -5.41 -21.24 -5.40
N GLN A 516 -5.81 -22.50 -5.43
CA GLN A 516 -5.01 -23.59 -4.85
C GLN A 516 -3.66 -23.75 -5.56
N GLU A 517 -3.59 -23.51 -6.87
CA GLU A 517 -2.34 -23.46 -7.62
C GLU A 517 -1.47 -22.26 -7.23
N ILE A 518 -2.06 -21.06 -7.09
CA ILE A 518 -1.35 -19.86 -6.63
C ILE A 518 -0.76 -20.06 -5.23
N LEU A 519 -1.55 -20.63 -4.30
CA LEU A 519 -1.10 -20.89 -2.93
C LEU A 519 0.10 -21.84 -2.83
N THR A 520 0.44 -22.57 -3.89
CA THR A 520 1.66 -23.39 -3.92
C THR A 520 2.96 -22.57 -3.93
N VAL A 521 2.86 -21.23 -4.10
CA VAL A 521 3.96 -20.29 -3.85
C VAL A 521 4.48 -20.42 -2.42
N LEU A 522 3.61 -20.62 -1.43
CA LEU A 522 4.01 -20.84 -0.04
C LEU A 522 4.47 -22.29 0.14
N HIS A 523 5.79 -22.50 0.12
CA HIS A 523 6.35 -23.84 0.20
C HIS A 523 7.79 -23.87 0.69
N HIS A 524 8.16 -24.97 1.34
CA HIS A 524 9.55 -25.28 1.59
C HIS A 524 10.19 -25.97 0.36
N PRO A 525 11.37 -25.53 -0.14
CA PRO A 525 11.99 -26.06 -1.35
C PRO A 525 12.37 -27.56 -1.29
N ALA A 526 12.45 -28.15 -0.10
CA ALA A 526 12.82 -29.56 0.14
C ALA A 526 11.62 -30.51 0.28
N PHE A 527 10.38 -30.01 0.43
CA PHE A 527 9.19 -30.80 0.81
C PHE A 527 8.25 -31.15 -0.36
N ALA A 528 8.60 -30.83 -1.61
CA ALA A 528 7.74 -31.13 -2.77
C ALA A 528 8.19 -32.38 -3.54
N LYS A 529 7.33 -33.43 -3.64
CA LYS A 529 7.57 -34.63 -4.50
C LYS A 529 7.83 -34.26 -5.95
N LYS A 530 6.92 -33.42 -6.43
CA LYS A 530 6.78 -32.95 -7.79
C LYS A 530 6.44 -31.49 -7.65
N LYS A 531 7.46 -30.65 -7.80
CA LYS A 531 7.30 -29.20 -7.75
C LYS A 531 6.28 -28.77 -8.79
N THR A 532 5.37 -27.87 -8.42
CA THR A 532 4.51 -27.17 -9.38
C THR A 532 5.37 -26.28 -10.28
N GLU A 533 4.81 -25.78 -11.39
CA GLU A 533 5.58 -24.92 -12.30
C GLU A 533 6.08 -23.66 -11.59
N ILE A 534 5.23 -22.99 -10.79
CA ILE A 534 5.63 -21.82 -10.02
C ILE A 534 6.75 -22.13 -9.01
N GLN A 535 6.67 -23.26 -8.30
CA GLN A 535 7.73 -23.69 -7.38
C GLN A 535 9.06 -23.94 -8.09
N LYS A 536 9.03 -24.49 -9.31
CA LYS A 536 10.24 -24.63 -10.15
C LYS A 536 10.78 -23.27 -10.57
N TYR A 537 9.91 -22.33 -10.96
CA TYR A 537 10.35 -21.02 -11.42
C TYR A 537 10.99 -20.22 -10.28
N MET A 538 10.39 -20.21 -9.09
CA MET A 538 10.99 -19.59 -7.90
C MET A 538 12.36 -20.19 -7.56
N PHE A 539 12.48 -21.52 -7.58
CA PHE A 539 13.76 -22.19 -7.32
C PHE A 539 14.83 -21.89 -8.39
N GLU A 540 14.42 -21.86 -9.67
CA GLU A 540 15.33 -21.56 -10.77
C GLU A 540 15.81 -20.10 -10.77
N VAL A 541 15.03 -19.15 -10.21
CA VAL A 541 15.50 -17.77 -9.99
C VAL A 541 16.73 -17.78 -9.09
N VAL A 542 16.65 -18.38 -7.89
CA VAL A 542 17.79 -18.44 -6.95
C VAL A 542 18.98 -19.15 -7.57
N LYS A 543 18.74 -20.28 -8.24
CA LYS A 543 19.79 -21.08 -8.87
C LYS A 543 20.51 -20.33 -9.99
N ARG A 544 19.79 -19.61 -10.86
CA ARG A 544 20.39 -18.82 -11.94
C ARG A 544 21.12 -17.59 -11.41
N TRP A 545 20.51 -16.90 -10.44
CA TRP A 545 21.16 -15.77 -9.76
C TRP A 545 22.49 -16.21 -9.15
N TRP A 546 22.50 -17.30 -8.37
CA TRP A 546 23.71 -17.83 -7.76
C TRP A 546 24.76 -18.28 -8.79
N ALA A 547 24.33 -19.03 -9.81
CA ALA A 547 25.24 -19.56 -10.84
C ALA A 547 25.83 -18.46 -11.75
N GLY A 548 25.11 -17.35 -11.93
CA GLY A 548 25.53 -16.22 -12.76
C GLY A 548 26.62 -15.35 -12.14
N MET A 549 26.89 -15.50 -10.84
CA MET A 549 27.90 -14.72 -10.12
C MET A 549 29.32 -15.33 -10.26
N PRO A 550 30.36 -14.49 -10.34
CA PRO A 550 31.76 -14.89 -10.18
C PRO A 550 32.04 -15.59 -8.84
N ASP A 551 33.10 -16.40 -8.77
CA ASP A 551 33.40 -17.21 -7.57
C ASP A 551 33.89 -16.37 -6.38
N ASP A 552 34.54 -15.24 -6.64
CA ASP A 552 34.90 -14.24 -5.63
C ASP A 552 33.67 -13.55 -5.03
N GLU A 553 32.67 -13.20 -5.85
CA GLU A 553 31.39 -12.68 -5.37
C GLU A 553 30.62 -13.72 -4.54
N LYS A 554 30.59 -14.99 -4.97
CA LYS A 554 30.02 -16.08 -4.16
C LYS A 554 30.74 -16.24 -2.83
N ALA A 555 32.08 -16.14 -2.81
CA ALA A 555 32.86 -16.23 -1.58
C ALA A 555 32.55 -15.07 -0.62
N MET A 556 32.42 -13.85 -1.15
CA MET A 556 31.97 -12.69 -0.38
C MET A 556 30.57 -12.91 0.20
N LEU A 557 29.60 -13.37 -0.61
CA LEU A 557 28.24 -13.62 -0.15
C LEU A 557 28.19 -14.70 0.94
N ARG A 558 28.96 -15.79 0.81
CA ARG A 558 29.07 -16.80 1.89
C ARG A 558 29.58 -16.19 3.19
N SER A 559 30.52 -15.24 3.12
CA SER A 559 31.03 -14.53 4.29
C SER A 559 29.95 -13.64 4.92
N LYS A 560 29.27 -12.82 4.11
CA LYS A 560 28.19 -11.92 4.56
C LYS A 560 26.97 -12.67 5.12
N LEU A 561 26.69 -13.86 4.59
CA LEU A 561 25.55 -14.69 5.00
C LEU A 561 25.92 -15.78 6.02
N SER A 562 27.11 -15.68 6.64
CA SER A 562 27.48 -16.55 7.78
C SER A 562 26.70 -16.17 9.05
N LYS A 563 26.57 -17.11 9.99
CA LYS A 563 25.82 -16.90 11.25
C LYS A 563 26.34 -15.69 12.02
N GLU A 564 27.67 -15.58 12.13
CA GLU A 564 28.35 -14.48 12.82
C GLU A 564 28.19 -13.16 12.08
N SER A 565 28.27 -13.16 10.74
CA SER A 565 28.09 -11.94 9.97
C SER A 565 26.64 -11.45 10.05
N VAL A 566 25.66 -12.36 9.95
CA VAL A 566 24.25 -12.02 10.06
C VAL A 566 23.92 -11.43 11.43
N LYS A 567 24.40 -12.05 12.51
CA LYS A 567 24.25 -11.55 13.89
C LYS A 567 24.77 -10.11 14.05
N ASN A 568 25.82 -9.75 13.32
CA ASN A 568 26.42 -8.42 13.34
C ASN A 568 25.94 -7.51 12.21
N ARG A 569 24.80 -7.82 11.56
CA ARG A 569 24.22 -7.06 10.44
C ARG A 569 25.13 -6.93 9.21
N GLY A 570 26.11 -7.82 9.05
CA GLY A 570 27.06 -7.78 7.93
C GLY A 570 26.49 -8.21 6.57
N HIS A 571 25.26 -8.72 6.56
CA HIS A 571 24.48 -8.98 5.35
C HIS A 571 23.77 -7.73 4.81
N GLU A 572 23.86 -6.61 5.52
CA GLU A 572 23.42 -5.29 5.07
C GLU A 572 24.61 -4.51 4.50
N ASP A 573 24.50 -4.11 3.24
CA ASP A 573 25.46 -3.30 2.51
C ASP A 573 24.90 -1.90 2.25
N HIS A 574 25.10 -1.02 3.22
CA HIS A 574 24.72 0.40 3.13
C HIS A 574 25.64 1.22 2.23
N LYS A 575 26.60 0.58 1.53
CA LYS A 575 27.61 1.25 0.68
C LYS A 575 27.54 0.82 -0.78
N LEU A 576 26.45 0.18 -1.20
CA LEU A 576 26.26 -0.27 -2.58
C LEU A 576 26.48 0.91 -3.56
N THR A 577 27.43 0.73 -4.48
CA THR A 577 27.77 1.72 -5.51
C THR A 577 27.30 1.29 -6.89
N VAL A 578 27.41 2.20 -7.86
CA VAL A 578 27.10 1.92 -9.27
C VAL A 578 28.07 0.90 -9.86
N GLU A 579 29.34 0.92 -9.44
CA GLU A 579 30.36 -0.04 -9.87
C GLU A 579 29.98 -1.47 -9.45
N ASP A 580 29.37 -1.63 -8.27
CA ASP A 580 28.94 -2.93 -7.76
C ASP A 580 27.78 -3.56 -8.55
N ILE A 581 27.08 -2.78 -9.37
CA ILE A 581 25.93 -3.24 -10.17
C ILE A 581 26.22 -3.24 -11.67
N GLU A 582 27.42 -2.80 -12.08
CA GLU A 582 27.81 -2.78 -13.48
C GLU A 582 27.94 -4.21 -14.03
N GLY A 583 27.39 -4.45 -15.22
CA GLY A 583 27.41 -5.76 -15.86
C GLY A 583 26.49 -6.82 -15.23
N LYS A 584 25.79 -6.51 -14.13
CA LYS A 584 24.81 -7.42 -13.51
C LYS A 584 23.48 -7.44 -14.29
N THR A 585 22.77 -8.56 -14.19
CA THR A 585 21.46 -8.72 -14.85
C THR A 585 20.44 -7.79 -14.22
N ARG A 586 19.73 -7.02 -15.06
CA ARG A 586 18.63 -6.14 -14.67
C ARG A 586 17.32 -6.62 -15.28
N GLY A 587 16.21 -6.22 -14.67
CA GLY A 587 14.86 -6.52 -15.14
C GLY A 587 14.20 -7.67 -14.38
N PRO A 588 12.91 -7.89 -14.62
CA PRO A 588 12.12 -8.85 -13.86
C PRO A 588 12.55 -10.30 -14.13
N GLY A 589 12.25 -11.17 -13.18
CA GLY A 589 12.53 -12.60 -13.25
C GLY A 589 11.91 -13.25 -14.50
N GLN A 590 12.70 -14.06 -15.18
CA GLN A 590 12.30 -14.70 -16.44
C GLN A 590 11.92 -16.17 -16.23
N PHE A 591 10.77 -16.56 -16.78
CA PHE A 591 10.28 -17.94 -16.80
C PHE A 591 9.47 -18.21 -18.08
N PRO A 592 9.24 -19.48 -18.46
CA PRO A 592 8.41 -19.80 -19.63
C PRO A 592 7.02 -19.16 -19.53
N GLY A 593 6.69 -18.27 -20.47
CA GLY A 593 5.42 -17.53 -20.46
C GLY A 593 5.42 -16.23 -19.65
N SER A 594 6.57 -15.76 -19.17
CA SER A 594 6.67 -14.48 -18.43
C SER A 594 6.41 -13.25 -19.31
N ARG A 595 6.59 -13.38 -20.63
CA ARG A 595 6.24 -12.37 -21.63
C ARG A 595 5.09 -12.86 -22.48
N VAL A 596 4.03 -12.05 -22.57
CA VAL A 596 2.86 -12.31 -23.39
C VAL A 596 2.79 -11.26 -24.50
N ASP A 597 2.33 -11.66 -25.68
CA ASP A 597 2.06 -10.73 -26.77
C ASP A 597 0.88 -9.82 -26.40
N ILE A 598 1.17 -8.53 -26.21
CA ILE A 598 0.22 -7.52 -25.73
C ILE A 598 0.10 -6.37 -26.73
N ARG A 599 -1.07 -5.74 -26.72
CA ARG A 599 -1.37 -4.50 -27.43
C ARG A 599 -1.53 -3.38 -26.41
N PRO A 600 -1.08 -2.15 -26.72
CA PRO A 600 -1.33 -1.02 -25.83
C PRO A 600 -2.83 -0.84 -25.61
N PRO A 601 -3.25 -0.33 -24.43
CA PRO A 601 -4.65 0.00 -24.19
C PRO A 601 -5.11 1.01 -25.26
N PRO A 602 -6.37 0.92 -25.73
CA PRO A 602 -6.89 1.87 -26.68
C PRO A 602 -6.82 3.27 -26.06
N GLY A 603 -6.21 4.22 -26.77
CA GLY A 603 -6.15 5.60 -26.31
C GLY A 603 -7.56 6.08 -25.99
N ARG A 604 -7.75 6.64 -24.78
CA ARG A 604 -9.03 7.24 -24.42
C ARG A 604 -9.33 8.33 -25.44
N LYS A 605 -10.33 8.12 -26.31
CA LYS A 605 -10.96 9.24 -27.00
C LYS A 605 -11.49 10.14 -25.89
N SER A 606 -11.12 11.42 -25.88
CA SER A 606 -11.60 12.42 -24.92
C SER A 606 -13.03 12.09 -24.50
N MET A 607 -13.17 11.71 -23.23
CA MET A 607 -14.39 11.05 -22.73
C MET A 607 -15.59 11.96 -23.00
N PRO A 608 -16.71 11.46 -23.57
CA PRO A 608 -17.87 12.30 -23.81
C PRO A 608 -18.44 12.74 -22.46
N LEU A 609 -18.67 14.05 -22.33
CA LEU A 609 -19.30 14.80 -21.21
C LEU A 609 -20.37 14.01 -20.42
N ARG A 610 -21.10 13.11 -21.09
CA ARG A 610 -22.13 12.21 -20.55
C ARG A 610 -21.70 11.32 -19.38
N TRP A 611 -20.44 10.87 -19.29
CA TRP A 611 -19.99 10.07 -18.14
C TRP A 611 -19.85 10.94 -16.87
N ALA A 612 -19.23 12.12 -17.01
CA ALA A 612 -19.11 13.11 -15.93
C ALA A 612 -20.49 13.52 -15.39
N VAL A 613 -21.49 13.65 -16.27
CA VAL A 613 -22.89 13.96 -15.90
C VAL A 613 -23.56 12.81 -15.12
N ARG A 614 -23.26 11.55 -15.46
CA ARG A 614 -23.84 10.38 -14.80
C ARG A 614 -23.25 10.17 -13.39
N GLU A 615 -21.95 10.40 -13.23
CA GLU A 615 -21.30 10.40 -11.92
C GLU A 615 -21.84 11.53 -11.04
N VAL A 616 -21.93 12.76 -11.55
CA VAL A 616 -22.52 13.91 -10.83
C VAL A 616 -23.95 13.62 -10.31
N ALA A 617 -24.74 12.87 -11.08
CA ALA A 617 -26.08 12.47 -10.65
C ALA A 617 -26.08 11.39 -9.54
N ALA A 618 -25.10 10.48 -9.54
CA ALA A 618 -24.89 9.51 -8.47
C ALA A 618 -24.31 10.20 -7.21
N ASP A 619 -23.45 11.21 -7.39
CA ASP A 619 -22.81 12.02 -6.35
C ASP A 619 -23.83 12.86 -5.57
N LEU A 620 -24.82 13.43 -6.26
CA LEU A 620 -25.96 14.12 -5.63
C LEU A 620 -26.78 13.19 -4.74
N SER A 621 -26.94 11.92 -5.13
CA SER A 621 -27.62 10.91 -4.31
C SER A 621 -26.79 10.52 -3.08
N TRP A 622 -25.47 10.41 -3.22
CA TRP A 622 -24.55 10.07 -2.14
C TRP A 622 -24.39 11.21 -1.12
N ALA A 623 -24.15 12.45 -1.58
CA ALA A 623 -24.02 13.64 -0.73
C ALA A 623 -25.31 13.91 0.07
N VAL A 624 -26.48 13.68 -0.54
CA VAL A 624 -27.78 13.71 0.14
C VAL A 624 -27.87 12.62 1.21
N GLY A 625 -27.44 11.38 0.88
CA GLY A 625 -27.41 10.25 1.80
C GLY A 625 -26.55 10.49 3.05
N THR A 626 -25.34 11.03 2.87
CA THR A 626 -24.40 11.36 3.95
C THR A 626 -24.94 12.49 4.82
N ALA A 627 -25.50 13.55 4.22
CA ALA A 627 -26.15 14.64 4.95
C ALA A 627 -27.37 14.18 5.76
N THR A 628 -28.16 13.22 5.28
CA THR A 628 -29.28 12.64 6.05
C THR A 628 -28.84 11.73 7.20
N LYS A 629 -27.71 11.03 7.11
CA LYS A 629 -27.17 10.22 8.23
C LYS A 629 -26.68 11.09 9.39
N CYS A 630 -26.19 12.30 9.10
CA CYS A 630 -25.79 13.31 10.10
C CYS A 630 -26.93 13.77 11.03
N VAL A 631 -28.20 13.49 10.69
CA VAL A 631 -29.37 13.95 11.46
C VAL A 631 -29.70 13.05 12.66
N THR A 632 -29.08 11.87 12.78
CA THR A 632 -29.55 10.83 13.73
C THR A 632 -28.65 10.55 14.94
N ILE A 633 -27.56 11.29 15.14
CA ILE A 633 -26.74 11.18 16.36
C ILE A 633 -27.30 12.12 17.45
N PRO A 634 -27.82 11.61 18.58
CA PRO A 634 -28.33 12.47 19.64
C PRO A 634 -27.16 13.04 20.46
N GLY A 635 -26.95 14.36 20.37
CA GLY A 635 -26.00 15.11 21.19
C GLY A 635 -24.76 15.56 20.42
N GLY A 636 -24.83 16.73 19.78
CA GLY A 636 -23.68 17.35 19.12
C GLY A 636 -24.04 18.66 18.41
N ILE A 637 -23.21 19.67 18.58
CA ILE A 637 -23.40 21.06 18.14
C ILE A 637 -23.33 21.14 16.62
N LEU A 638 -24.42 20.87 15.89
CA LEU A 638 -24.46 21.09 14.43
C LEU A 638 -25.87 21.28 13.84
N VAL A 639 -26.80 21.93 14.54
CA VAL A 639 -28.22 21.95 14.11
C VAL A 639 -28.61 23.16 13.24
N SER A 640 -27.85 24.26 13.20
CA SER A 640 -28.34 25.48 12.52
C SER A 640 -27.92 25.65 11.04
N THR A 641 -26.81 25.06 10.60
CA THR A 641 -26.35 25.18 9.19
C THR A 641 -27.10 24.25 8.24
N VAL A 642 -27.54 23.08 8.72
CA VAL A 642 -28.16 22.02 7.90
C VAL A 642 -29.58 22.38 7.41
N TYR A 643 -30.35 23.17 8.17
CA TYR A 643 -31.71 23.56 7.78
C TYR A 643 -31.76 24.53 6.57
N LYS A 644 -30.72 25.34 6.36
CA LYS A 644 -30.62 26.22 5.18
C LYS A 644 -30.17 25.46 3.93
N VAL A 645 -29.27 24.48 4.11
CA VAL A 645 -28.72 23.64 3.04
C VAL A 645 -29.78 22.63 2.54
N GLY A 646 -30.54 21.99 3.44
CA GLY A 646 -31.61 21.06 3.05
C GLY A 646 -32.74 21.71 2.23
N GLY A 647 -33.08 22.98 2.51
CA GLY A 647 -34.09 23.73 1.75
C GLY A 647 -33.63 24.14 0.34
N ALA A 648 -32.34 24.37 0.13
CA ALA A 648 -31.77 24.66 -1.18
C ALA A 648 -31.66 23.38 -2.04
N ILE A 649 -31.23 22.27 -1.44
CA ILE A 649 -31.03 20.98 -2.12
C ILE A 649 -32.34 20.36 -2.62
N VAL A 650 -33.43 20.43 -1.84
CA VAL A 650 -34.75 19.93 -2.27
C VAL A 650 -35.26 20.70 -3.49
N ASN A 651 -35.01 22.00 -3.57
CA ASN A 651 -35.40 22.83 -4.71
C ASN A 651 -34.54 22.54 -5.96
N THR A 652 -33.24 22.29 -5.79
CA THR A 652 -32.34 21.91 -6.90
C THR A 652 -32.66 20.52 -7.44
N ALA A 653 -32.95 19.54 -6.59
CA ALA A 653 -33.39 18.20 -7.03
C ALA A 653 -34.70 18.23 -7.82
N TYR A 654 -35.66 19.08 -7.42
CA TYR A 654 -36.89 19.33 -8.17
C TYR A 654 -36.64 19.99 -9.53
N ALA A 655 -35.68 20.93 -9.60
CA ALA A 655 -35.30 21.61 -10.84
C ALA A 655 -34.57 20.67 -11.83
N THR A 656 -33.65 19.83 -11.34
CA THR A 656 -32.91 18.87 -12.17
C THR A 656 -33.80 17.72 -12.64
N GLY A 657 -34.77 17.29 -11.82
CA GLY A 657 -35.81 16.31 -12.20
C GLY A 657 -36.80 16.86 -13.25
N ALA A 658 -37.08 18.17 -13.22
CA ALA A 658 -37.85 18.85 -14.26
C ALA A 658 -37.06 19.01 -15.58
N ALA A 659 -35.77 19.31 -15.49
CA ALA A 659 -34.87 19.43 -16.65
C ALA A 659 -34.65 18.09 -17.36
N THR A 660 -34.46 16.99 -16.64
CA THR A 660 -34.37 15.64 -17.24
C THR A 660 -35.67 15.22 -17.92
N LYS A 661 -36.85 15.48 -17.32
CA LYS A 661 -38.14 15.26 -17.98
C LYS A 661 -38.32 16.10 -19.26
N SER A 662 -37.80 17.33 -19.28
CA SER A 662 -37.80 18.20 -20.45
C SER A 662 -36.89 17.66 -21.57
N VAL A 663 -35.71 17.14 -21.24
CA VAL A 663 -34.78 16.51 -22.20
C VAL A 663 -35.36 15.21 -22.78
N PHE A 664 -36.03 14.38 -21.97
CA PHE A 664 -36.75 13.20 -22.46
C PHE A 664 -37.99 13.55 -23.31
N GLY A 665 -38.70 14.65 -22.98
CA GLY A 665 -39.78 15.20 -23.79
C GLY A 665 -39.28 15.70 -25.15
N GLY A 666 -38.16 16.43 -25.17
CA GLY A 666 -37.51 16.92 -26.39
C GLY A 666 -36.96 15.79 -27.27
N ALA A 667 -36.41 14.72 -26.67
CA ALA A 667 -35.97 13.54 -27.41
C ALA A 667 -37.16 12.75 -28.01
N ARG A 668 -38.31 12.71 -27.33
CA ARG A 668 -39.54 12.07 -27.85
C ARG A 668 -40.15 12.87 -29.01
N ASP A 669 -40.14 14.19 -28.93
CA ASP A 669 -40.60 15.08 -30.02
C ASP A 669 -39.64 15.09 -31.21
N LEU A 670 -38.33 14.92 -30.98
CA LEU A 670 -37.34 14.75 -32.04
C LEU A 670 -37.48 13.37 -32.72
N ALA A 671 -37.77 12.31 -31.96
CA ALA A 671 -38.06 10.98 -32.50
C ALA A 671 -39.39 10.94 -33.29
N ALA A 672 -40.42 11.67 -32.85
CA ALA A 672 -41.69 11.82 -33.58
C ALA A 672 -41.56 12.64 -34.87
N ARG A 673 -40.60 13.57 -34.92
CA ARG A 673 -40.27 14.36 -36.13
C ARG A 673 -39.38 13.61 -37.13
N LEU A 674 -38.55 12.68 -36.65
CA LEU A 674 -37.65 11.88 -37.50
C LEU A 674 -38.29 10.58 -38.02
N TRP A 675 -39.46 10.19 -37.50
CA TRP A 675 -40.23 9.05 -38.00
C TRP A 675 -41.72 9.41 -38.16
N PRO A 676 -42.12 10.08 -39.26
CA PRO A 676 -43.53 10.21 -39.56
C PRO A 676 -44.09 8.81 -39.85
N SER A 677 -45.08 8.40 -39.08
CA SER A 677 -45.82 7.16 -39.28
C SER A 677 -46.24 7.01 -40.75
N ARG A 678 -45.69 6.02 -41.46
CA ARG A 678 -46.30 5.50 -42.68
C ARG A 678 -47.63 4.86 -42.29
N SER A 679 -48.71 5.60 -42.49
CA SER A 679 -50.05 5.03 -42.59
C SER A 679 -50.12 4.17 -43.85
N SER A 680 -50.49 2.91 -43.65
CA SER A 680 -51.00 2.00 -44.67
C SER A 680 -52.29 2.55 -45.28
N GLN A 681 -52.31 2.82 -46.59
CA GLN A 681 -53.49 2.69 -47.45
C GLN A 681 -53.02 2.55 -48.91
N GLY A 682 -53.44 1.48 -49.59
CA GLY A 682 -53.24 1.21 -51.02
C GLY A 682 -52.52 -0.09 -51.28
#